data_AF-A0A0V0VJT6-F1
#
_entry.id   AF-A0A0V0VJT6-F1
#
_cell.length_a   1.000
_cell.length_b   1.000
_cell.length_c   1.000
_cell.angle_alpha   90.00
_cell.angle_beta   90.00
_cell.angle_gamma   90.00
#
_symmetry.space_group_name_H-M   'P 1'
#
loop_
_entity.id
_entity.type
_entity.pdbx_description
1 polymer ?
#
loop_
_entity_poly.entity_id
_entity_poly.type
_entity_poly.pdbx_seq_one_letter_code
_entity_poly.pdbx_strand_id
1 'polypeptide(L)'
;MAATSTATNQANEPLLRIALQRYQNFLTAVMHNSVCDDFSSLGMKSEDVIEEFDDSFFMNSVPVFTSVISSENSELDPPDEKRACSFQSQLYQRFQANAVRPQSEEEAIYGLPSNLIEALKKHRGISSLYDWQKAVLSHPSIVSGRNLIITLPTGGGKTLLAEILILKQLLCQQKDALFVLPYVSIVQEKVKGLLPLGLDLEFLVEEYASNKGRIPPIKRRRKKSVYVSTIEKAQALVNSLFESKKIGNLGLVIVDELHLIGVGGNRGAALEQLISKLLYCAQNCQLIGISATLSNLEDLTTFLKADLFTANFRPVSLTEYVKVENILYKVNSNINCRDSLLEFYRHLPTAVQILSAFFDKYLKLIQKSRDPDNLSFLVNEVIPSASCLVFCPTKKSAENVCIMLSQTLPSELTDHKSKEKCKLLEDMLEECGRKLCSIQKRCIPYGLAYHHSGLTTDERRLIQDAFLEGTLCVLCCTSTLAAGVNLPAKRVILRSLTIGNRPIMKQEYTQMTGRAGRAGLDDSGESVIVIQRNQKDQLEELLTNVTEQCRSSLMDNNGRGLKNLLLSIIGLEMICSKADLIAFFKKTLFYIQFKNSSEISTTDLFEDSLRYLVNEGFILINRKNKTTFSSDSIVVQITNFGKAVCKSGIDIQISKQVYSDLTIASQSMMLTTRLHLIYCSIPYTNQEELNISWDAFYNEYNKLDKCEMKMLEAFGIDMCYIIKRKQGIAASKDLLNLSTLNRVYAALILRQIWNQHNLWDVAAAFAVSRGYIQHLIQSAASFASSLLRFCEQMEDLWALKSLLSDFSRALAYCVRAELVPLMEIQRVQKMTVLLQARAIQLYNAGFTTVASVARSDVLTLISSVDHLSMKQAAQMISSAKMILNEKVEALMEQAEEVLGKQDSSDVSVDEIVSTLRESNFENDNYSSKQ
;
A
#
# COMPACT_ATOMS: atom_id res chain seq x y z
N MET A 1 16.81 -36.67 -38.98
CA MET A 1 15.65 -37.37 -39.58
C MET A 1 14.42 -36.56 -39.19
N ALA A 2 13.60 -35.96 -40.04
CA ALA A 2 13.35 -36.14 -41.47
C ALA A 2 13.08 -34.78 -42.16
N ALA A 3 13.41 -34.73 -43.46
CA ALA A 3 13.11 -33.67 -44.42
C ALA A 3 11.62 -33.68 -44.82
N THR A 4 11.00 -32.57 -45.24
CA THR A 4 10.90 -32.10 -46.65
C THR A 4 10.07 -30.79 -46.63
N SER A 5 10.60 -29.61 -46.95
CA SER A 5 10.80 -28.96 -48.27
C SER A 5 9.53 -28.75 -49.13
N THR A 6 9.14 -27.49 -49.36
CA THR A 6 8.97 -26.84 -50.69
C THR A 6 8.62 -25.35 -50.48
N ALA A 7 9.57 -24.44 -50.79
CA ALA A 7 9.55 -23.50 -51.92
C ALA A 7 8.86 -22.15 -51.54
N THR A 8 9.40 -20.94 -51.69
CA THR A 8 10.50 -20.34 -52.46
C THR A 8 10.83 -18.96 -51.85
N ASN A 9 12.11 -18.59 -51.70
CA ASN A 9 12.65 -17.30 -52.16
C ASN A 9 14.15 -17.20 -51.86
N GLN A 10 14.94 -17.43 -52.92
CA GLN A 10 16.36 -17.12 -53.00
C GLN A 10 16.54 -15.59 -53.10
N ALA A 11 17.06 -14.96 -52.05
CA ALA A 11 17.57 -13.58 -52.13
C ALA A 11 18.67 -13.21 -51.11
N ASN A 12 19.04 -14.06 -50.13
CA ASN A 12 19.92 -13.64 -49.02
C ASN A 12 21.17 -14.50 -48.77
N GLU A 13 21.60 -15.30 -49.74
CA GLU A 13 22.77 -16.18 -49.59
C GLU A 13 24.14 -15.47 -49.43
N PRO A 14 24.42 -14.28 -50.03
CA PRO A 14 25.72 -13.62 -49.82
C PRO A 14 25.84 -12.92 -48.45
N LEU A 15 24.75 -12.42 -47.88
CA LEU A 15 24.73 -11.77 -46.56
C LEU A 15 24.93 -12.76 -45.42
N LEU A 16 24.38 -13.98 -45.55
CA LEU A 16 24.53 -15.03 -44.54
C LEU A 16 25.98 -15.54 -44.45
N ARG A 17 26.70 -15.63 -45.58
CA ARG A 17 28.12 -16.00 -45.61
C ARG A 17 29.01 -14.95 -44.93
N ILE A 18 28.74 -13.66 -45.16
CA ILE A 18 29.49 -12.57 -44.53
C ILE A 18 29.24 -12.51 -43.01
N ALA A 19 28.01 -12.76 -42.57
CA ALA A 19 27.65 -12.82 -41.16
C ALA A 19 28.30 -14.03 -40.45
N LEU A 20 28.32 -15.20 -41.07
CA LEU A 20 28.98 -16.40 -40.53
C LEU A 20 30.50 -16.24 -40.43
N GLN A 21 31.12 -15.58 -41.40
CA GLN A 21 32.57 -15.33 -41.39
C GLN A 21 32.98 -14.28 -40.34
N ARG A 22 32.17 -13.24 -40.12
CA ARG A 22 32.36 -12.29 -39.01
C ARG A 22 32.16 -12.93 -37.63
N TYR A 23 31.20 -13.85 -37.51
CA TYR A 23 30.95 -14.59 -36.27
C TYR A 23 32.07 -15.59 -35.95
N GLN A 24 32.63 -16.26 -36.95
CA GLN A 24 33.82 -17.12 -36.78
C GLN A 24 35.08 -16.32 -36.39
N ASN A 25 35.30 -15.15 -36.97
CA ASN A 25 36.43 -14.29 -36.61
C ASN A 25 36.29 -13.74 -35.17
N PHE A 26 35.07 -13.41 -34.75
CA PHE A 26 34.77 -13.00 -33.37
C PHE A 26 35.00 -14.13 -32.36
N LEU A 27 34.57 -15.36 -32.67
CA LEU A 27 34.85 -16.53 -31.82
C LEU A 27 36.34 -16.87 -31.74
N THR A 28 37.10 -16.64 -32.80
CA THR A 28 38.56 -16.87 -32.81
C THR A 28 39.30 -15.83 -31.96
N ALA A 29 38.84 -14.58 -31.96
CA ALA A 29 39.38 -13.51 -31.12
C ALA A 29 39.04 -13.67 -29.63
N VAL A 30 37.86 -14.20 -29.31
CA VAL A 30 37.41 -14.44 -27.92
C VAL A 30 38.07 -15.69 -27.32
N MET A 31 38.38 -16.69 -28.14
CA MET A 31 39.02 -17.94 -27.69
C MET A 31 40.55 -17.82 -27.48
N HIS A 32 41.19 -16.75 -27.97
CA HIS A 32 42.63 -16.54 -27.83
C HIS A 32 43.05 -15.67 -26.62
N ASN A 33 42.09 -15.11 -25.87
CA ASN A 33 42.36 -14.27 -24.69
C ASN A 33 41.80 -14.89 -23.39
N SER A 34 42.16 -16.14 -23.13
CA SER A 34 42.21 -16.66 -21.77
C SER A 34 43.41 -17.57 -21.60
N VAL A 35 44.34 -17.18 -20.72
CA VAL A 35 45.10 -18.00 -19.75
C VAL A 35 46.25 -17.18 -19.15
N CYS A 36 46.12 -16.95 -17.83
CA CYS A 36 47.11 -16.93 -16.75
C CYS A 36 48.35 -16.02 -16.69
N ASP A 37 48.36 -15.30 -15.56
CA ASP A 37 49.41 -15.19 -14.51
C ASP A 37 50.64 -14.29 -14.69
N ASP A 38 50.79 -13.45 -13.66
CA ASP A 38 51.97 -12.80 -13.08
C ASP A 38 53.01 -12.16 -14.00
N PHE A 39 53.33 -10.88 -13.75
CA PHE A 39 54.69 -10.46 -13.41
C PHE A 39 54.72 -8.95 -13.12
N SER A 40 55.04 -8.63 -11.86
CA SER A 40 55.83 -7.45 -11.52
C SER A 40 57.24 -7.62 -12.09
N SER A 41 57.63 -6.83 -13.09
CA SER A 41 59.02 -6.38 -13.31
C SER A 41 59.18 -5.66 -14.65
N LEU A 42 59.95 -4.55 -14.62
CA LEU A 42 60.58 -3.84 -15.74
C LEU A 42 59.59 -3.08 -16.66
N GLY A 43 59.59 -1.77 -16.82
CA GLY A 43 60.65 -0.78 -16.73
C GLY A 43 60.68 0.02 -18.05
N MET A 44 60.50 1.35 -17.96
CA MET A 44 60.83 2.40 -18.97
C MET A 44 59.75 2.91 -19.96
N LYS A 45 59.24 4.11 -19.61
CA LYS A 45 59.19 5.41 -20.33
C LYS A 45 58.98 5.55 -21.86
N SER A 46 57.91 6.33 -22.15
CA SER A 46 57.75 7.52 -23.04
C SER A 46 58.14 7.54 -24.53
N GLU A 47 57.15 8.03 -25.30
CA GLU A 47 57.23 8.84 -26.55
C GLU A 47 57.55 8.16 -27.89
N ASP A 48 56.55 8.16 -28.78
CA ASP A 48 56.52 8.45 -30.23
C ASP A 48 55.10 8.02 -30.75
N VAL A 49 54.16 8.88 -31.23
CA VAL A 49 54.13 9.71 -32.46
C VAL A 49 54.21 8.81 -33.71
N ILE A 50 53.32 8.75 -34.72
CA ILE A 50 52.13 9.46 -35.22
C ILE A 50 51.51 8.58 -36.35
N GLU A 51 50.21 8.75 -36.64
CA GLU A 51 49.45 8.35 -37.88
C GLU A 51 49.25 6.84 -38.15
N GLU A 52 48.08 6.33 -38.55
CA GLU A 52 47.19 6.78 -39.63
C GLU A 52 45.85 5.97 -39.61
N PHE A 53 44.75 6.58 -40.08
CA PHE A 53 43.44 6.01 -40.48
C PHE A 53 42.25 5.88 -39.49
N ASP A 54 41.51 6.99 -39.41
CA ASP A 54 40.06 7.18 -39.65
C ASP A 54 39.01 6.24 -39.04
N ASP A 55 38.39 6.78 -37.98
CA ASP A 55 37.05 6.47 -37.50
C ASP A 55 35.97 7.10 -38.41
N SER A 56 35.28 6.27 -39.17
CA SER A 56 33.90 6.56 -39.57
C SER A 56 33.03 5.35 -39.28
N PHE A 57 32.49 5.24 -38.06
CA PHE A 57 31.16 4.68 -37.78
C PHE A 57 30.89 4.83 -36.27
N PHE A 58 29.73 5.40 -35.93
CA PHE A 58 29.21 5.68 -34.59
C PHE A 58 29.66 7.01 -33.94
N MET A 59 28.93 8.09 -34.23
CA MET A 59 28.15 8.83 -33.23
C MET A 59 27.50 10.06 -33.88
N ASN A 60 26.17 10.02 -34.00
CA ASN A 60 25.23 11.13 -33.90
C ASN A 60 23.85 10.44 -33.77
N SER A 61 22.99 10.71 -32.80
CA SER A 61 22.69 12.03 -32.25
C SER A 61 21.98 11.94 -30.88
N VAL A 62 22.59 12.53 -29.86
CA VAL A 62 21.91 13.22 -28.75
C VAL A 62 22.37 14.68 -28.85
N PRO A 63 21.49 15.68 -29.05
CA PRO A 63 21.95 17.06 -29.12
C PRO A 63 21.95 17.68 -27.71
N VAL A 64 23.15 17.97 -27.22
CA VAL A 64 23.40 18.94 -26.15
C VAL A 64 23.77 20.25 -26.81
N PHE A 65 22.96 21.30 -26.59
CA PHE A 65 23.31 22.67 -26.95
C PHE A 65 24.39 23.19 -25.97
N THR A 66 25.59 23.46 -26.49
CA THR A 66 26.53 24.43 -25.90
C THR A 66 27.11 25.30 -27.02
N SER A 67 27.28 26.57 -26.68
CA SER A 67 27.45 27.77 -27.51
C SER A 67 28.77 27.86 -28.30
N VAL A 68 28.71 28.52 -29.46
CA VAL A 68 29.86 28.98 -30.27
C VAL A 68 30.12 30.48 -30.02
N ILE A 69 31.40 30.85 -29.93
CA ILE A 69 31.94 32.22 -30.00
C ILE A 69 32.81 32.35 -31.26
N SER A 70 32.90 33.59 -31.78
CA SER A 70 33.76 34.19 -32.83
C SER A 70 33.19 34.18 -34.26
N SER A 71 33.21 35.22 -35.08
CA SER A 71 33.61 36.66 -35.07
C SER A 71 33.22 37.16 -36.50
N GLU A 72 32.66 38.34 -36.81
CA GLU A 72 33.21 39.70 -36.80
C GLU A 72 32.15 40.68 -37.38
N ASN A 73 32.26 41.94 -36.93
CA ASN A 73 31.89 43.22 -37.56
C ASN A 73 30.47 43.85 -37.50
N SER A 74 30.55 45.11 -37.04
CA SER A 74 29.74 46.32 -37.25
C SER A 74 28.43 46.57 -36.46
N GLU A 75 28.56 47.60 -35.62
CA GLU A 75 27.60 48.65 -35.27
C GLU A 75 26.77 48.51 -34.00
N LEU A 76 26.99 49.51 -33.12
CA LEU A 76 26.34 49.79 -31.86
C LEU A 76 24.92 50.32 -32.11
N ASP A 77 23.93 49.73 -31.44
CA ASP A 77 22.64 50.38 -31.16
C ASP A 77 22.03 49.84 -29.83
N PRO A 78 21.21 50.64 -29.12
CA PRO A 78 20.93 50.51 -27.68
C PRO A 78 19.95 49.38 -27.33
N PRO A 79 19.80 48.99 -26.04
CA PRO A 79 19.02 47.82 -25.66
C PRO A 79 17.51 48.11 -25.70
N ASP A 80 16.82 47.57 -26.70
CA ASP A 80 15.36 47.63 -26.82
C ASP A 80 14.65 46.56 -25.96
N GLU A 81 13.67 47.04 -25.19
CA GLU A 81 12.80 46.40 -24.19
C GLU A 81 11.87 45.27 -24.71
N LYS A 82 12.33 44.34 -25.57
CA LYS A 82 11.43 43.33 -26.21
C LYS A 82 11.72 41.85 -25.90
N ARG A 83 12.48 41.53 -24.84
CA ARG A 83 12.71 40.12 -24.43
C ARG A 83 12.13 39.70 -23.06
N ALA A 84 11.31 40.55 -22.43
CA ALA A 84 10.67 40.24 -21.14
C ALA A 84 9.24 39.65 -21.24
N CYS A 85 8.86 39.14 -22.40
CA CYS A 85 7.63 38.38 -22.57
C CYS A 85 8.04 37.09 -23.29
N SER A 86 8.03 35.92 -22.63
CA SER A 86 7.14 34.85 -23.10
C SER A 86 7.23 33.47 -22.39
N PHE A 87 7.88 33.24 -21.23
CA PHE A 87 7.71 31.92 -20.56
C PHE A 87 6.29 31.74 -20.03
N GLN A 88 5.69 32.81 -19.48
CA GLN A 88 4.28 32.84 -19.10
C GLN A 88 3.33 32.80 -20.31
N SER A 89 3.67 33.44 -21.44
CA SER A 89 2.83 33.32 -22.65
C SER A 89 3.01 31.98 -23.37
N GLN A 90 4.18 31.32 -23.28
CA GLN A 90 4.40 29.95 -23.75
C GLN A 90 3.70 28.93 -22.86
N LEU A 91 3.66 29.14 -21.54
CA LEU A 91 2.86 28.34 -20.61
C LEU A 91 1.37 28.60 -20.81
N TYR A 92 0.95 29.83 -21.02
CA TYR A 92 -0.45 30.18 -21.30
C TYR A 92 -0.90 29.67 -22.67
N GLN A 93 -0.03 29.71 -23.69
CA GLN A 93 -0.26 29.08 -25.00
C GLN A 93 -0.24 27.55 -24.92
N ARG A 94 0.62 26.93 -24.10
CA ARG A 94 0.56 25.49 -23.80
C ARG A 94 -0.71 25.11 -23.04
N PHE A 95 -1.16 25.94 -22.12
CA PHE A 95 -2.39 25.74 -21.36
C PHE A 95 -3.62 25.88 -22.26
N GLN A 96 -3.62 26.84 -23.20
CA GLN A 96 -4.65 26.96 -24.24
C GLN A 96 -4.55 25.83 -25.28
N ALA A 97 -3.35 25.34 -25.61
CA ALA A 97 -3.15 24.18 -26.48
C ALA A 97 -3.60 22.86 -25.82
N ASN A 98 -3.48 22.77 -24.49
CA ASN A 98 -3.94 21.64 -23.67
C ASN A 98 -5.40 21.78 -23.20
N ALA A 99 -6.07 22.91 -23.49
CA ALA A 99 -7.50 23.08 -23.25
C ALA A 99 -8.27 22.28 -24.31
N VAL A 100 -8.68 21.08 -23.96
CA VAL A 100 -9.16 20.10 -24.94
C VAL A 100 -10.57 20.43 -25.43
N ARG A 101 -10.70 20.59 -26.75
CA ARG A 101 -11.96 20.43 -27.50
C ARG A 101 -11.91 19.05 -28.18
N PRO A 102 -13.01 18.27 -28.18
CA PRO A 102 -13.03 16.96 -28.83
C PRO A 102 -12.75 17.10 -30.34
N GLN A 103 -11.80 16.32 -30.85
CA GLN A 103 -11.34 16.33 -32.25
C GLN A 103 -11.93 15.16 -33.07
N SER A 104 -12.48 14.12 -32.43
CA SER A 104 -13.07 12.94 -33.08
C SER A 104 -14.49 12.60 -32.57
N GLU A 105 -15.28 11.87 -33.36
CA GLU A 105 -16.61 11.39 -32.95
C GLU A 105 -16.55 10.46 -31.73
N GLU A 106 -15.51 9.62 -31.60
CA GLU A 106 -15.29 8.77 -30.42
C GLU A 106 -14.97 9.58 -29.15
N GLU A 107 -14.20 10.68 -29.28
CA GLU A 107 -13.95 11.63 -28.18
C GLU A 107 -15.22 12.38 -27.74
N ALA A 108 -16.10 12.69 -28.70
CA ALA A 108 -17.39 13.30 -28.43
C ALA A 108 -18.36 12.33 -27.73
N ILE A 109 -18.32 11.02 -28.06
CA ILE A 109 -19.23 10.01 -27.50
C ILE A 109 -18.95 9.71 -26.01
N TYR A 110 -17.67 9.66 -25.59
CA TYR A 110 -17.32 9.35 -24.19
C TYR A 110 -16.93 10.60 -23.37
N GLY A 111 -16.73 11.74 -24.02
CA GLY A 111 -16.31 13.00 -23.39
C GLY A 111 -14.93 12.89 -22.74
N LEU A 112 -14.02 12.13 -23.37
CA LEU A 112 -12.63 11.96 -22.94
C LEU A 112 -11.72 12.82 -23.82
N PRO A 113 -10.77 13.55 -23.23
CA PRO A 113 -9.88 14.40 -24.00
C PRO A 113 -8.84 13.57 -24.79
N SER A 114 -8.46 14.02 -26.00
CA SER A 114 -7.54 13.29 -26.89
C SER A 114 -6.18 12.99 -26.26
N ASN A 115 -5.63 13.96 -25.53
CA ASN A 115 -4.38 13.81 -24.77
C ASN A 115 -4.43 12.67 -23.73
N LEU A 116 -5.60 12.38 -23.16
CA LEU A 116 -5.79 11.26 -22.23
C LEU A 116 -5.73 9.92 -22.96
N ILE A 117 -6.36 9.82 -24.14
CA ILE A 117 -6.33 8.60 -24.95
C ILE A 117 -4.89 8.30 -25.38
N GLU A 118 -4.16 9.32 -25.85
CA GLU A 118 -2.75 9.20 -26.20
C GLU A 118 -1.88 8.80 -25.00
N ALA A 119 -2.10 9.40 -23.83
CA ALA A 119 -1.38 9.06 -22.60
C ALA A 119 -1.65 7.61 -22.15
N LEU A 120 -2.91 7.14 -22.24
CA LEU A 120 -3.26 5.75 -21.95
C LEU A 120 -2.61 4.78 -22.95
N LYS A 121 -2.57 5.12 -24.23
CA LYS A 121 -1.88 4.31 -25.25
C LYS A 121 -0.37 4.25 -24.99
N LYS A 122 0.25 5.40 -24.70
CA LYS A 122 1.69 5.53 -24.45
C LYS A 122 2.15 4.81 -23.18
N HIS A 123 1.46 5.01 -22.06
CA HIS A 123 1.89 4.49 -20.74
C HIS A 123 1.30 3.13 -20.37
N ARG A 124 0.14 2.75 -20.95
CA ARG A 124 -0.56 1.51 -20.60
C ARG A 124 -0.76 0.55 -21.78
N GLY A 125 -0.48 0.98 -23.01
CA GLY A 125 -0.74 0.14 -24.19
C GLY A 125 -2.22 -0.10 -24.47
N ILE A 126 -3.11 0.71 -23.89
CA ILE A 126 -4.56 0.54 -24.05
C ILE A 126 -5.01 1.26 -25.32
N SER A 127 -5.45 0.51 -26.31
CA SER A 127 -5.97 1.03 -27.58
C SER A 127 -7.50 1.10 -27.62
N SER A 128 -8.20 0.24 -26.88
CA SER A 128 -9.66 0.14 -26.89
C SER A 128 -10.22 -0.25 -25.53
N LEU A 129 -11.44 0.22 -25.23
CA LEU A 129 -12.19 -0.14 -24.02
C LEU A 129 -13.16 -1.29 -24.30
N TYR A 130 -13.47 -2.07 -23.25
CA TYR A 130 -14.51 -3.10 -23.31
C TYR A 130 -15.91 -2.47 -23.50
N ASP A 131 -16.83 -3.20 -24.12
CA ASP A 131 -18.18 -2.70 -24.40
C ASP A 131 -18.94 -2.29 -23.14
N TRP A 132 -18.78 -3.04 -22.05
CA TRP A 132 -19.39 -2.68 -20.78
C TRP A 132 -18.76 -1.40 -20.18
N GLN A 133 -17.46 -1.13 -20.40
CA GLN A 133 -16.82 0.11 -19.96
C GLN A 133 -17.37 1.30 -20.74
N LYS A 134 -17.53 1.13 -22.07
CA LYS A 134 -18.16 2.12 -22.94
C LYS A 134 -19.60 2.41 -22.49
N ALA A 135 -20.37 1.36 -22.19
CA ALA A 135 -21.75 1.48 -21.70
C ALA A 135 -21.84 2.29 -20.39
N VAL A 136 -20.93 2.06 -19.44
CA VAL A 136 -20.89 2.84 -18.20
C VAL A 136 -20.52 4.31 -18.47
N LEU A 137 -19.53 4.57 -19.32
CA LEU A 137 -19.13 5.95 -19.66
C LEU A 137 -20.26 6.74 -20.32
N SER A 138 -21.11 6.06 -21.11
CA SER A 138 -22.33 6.64 -21.71
C SER A 138 -23.54 6.66 -20.77
N HIS A 139 -23.44 6.12 -19.56
CA HIS A 139 -24.59 5.98 -18.67
C HIS A 139 -25.13 7.36 -18.24
N PRO A 140 -26.46 7.59 -18.24
CA PRO A 140 -27.04 8.89 -17.90
C PRO A 140 -26.59 9.44 -16.54
N SER A 141 -26.38 8.57 -15.56
CA SER A 141 -25.90 8.96 -14.22
C SER A 141 -24.48 9.53 -14.24
N ILE A 142 -23.60 9.03 -15.10
CA ILE A 142 -22.24 9.57 -15.26
C ILE A 142 -22.29 10.96 -15.89
N VAL A 143 -23.11 11.12 -16.93
CA VAL A 143 -23.26 12.41 -17.64
C VAL A 143 -23.92 13.47 -16.76
N SER A 144 -24.93 13.08 -15.98
CA SER A 144 -25.66 14.00 -15.07
C SER A 144 -25.01 14.19 -13.70
N GLY A 145 -23.89 13.50 -13.41
CA GLY A 145 -23.21 13.57 -12.12
C GLY A 145 -23.98 12.92 -10.95
N ARG A 146 -24.95 12.04 -11.23
CA ARG A 146 -25.66 11.26 -10.21
C ARG A 146 -24.80 10.10 -9.70
N ASN A 147 -25.08 9.66 -8.48
CA ASN A 147 -24.37 8.53 -7.88
C ASN A 147 -24.66 7.23 -8.65
N LEU A 148 -23.68 6.33 -8.69
CA LEU A 148 -23.77 5.07 -9.44
C LEU A 148 -23.13 3.92 -8.66
N ILE A 149 -23.81 2.77 -8.62
CA ILE A 149 -23.25 1.51 -8.14
C ILE A 149 -22.96 0.62 -9.34
N ILE A 150 -21.74 0.10 -9.42
CA ILE A 150 -21.28 -0.75 -10.51
C ILE A 150 -20.90 -2.12 -9.93
N THR A 151 -21.59 -3.18 -10.37
CA THR A 151 -21.26 -4.56 -10.00
C THR A 151 -20.74 -5.36 -11.19
N LEU A 152 -19.51 -5.86 -11.06
CA LEU A 152 -18.91 -6.80 -12.02
C LEU A 152 -18.05 -7.86 -11.32
N PRO A 153 -17.89 -9.05 -11.91
CA PRO A 153 -16.93 -10.05 -11.45
C PRO A 153 -15.50 -9.50 -11.25
N THR A 154 -14.73 -10.14 -10.37
CA THR A 154 -13.29 -9.87 -10.24
C THR A 154 -12.58 -10.18 -11.57
N GLY A 155 -11.59 -9.34 -11.92
CA GLY A 155 -10.88 -9.45 -13.21
C GLY A 155 -11.55 -8.77 -14.41
N GLY A 156 -12.76 -8.20 -14.26
CA GLY A 156 -13.50 -7.56 -15.37
C GLY A 156 -12.92 -6.25 -15.92
N GLY A 157 -11.91 -5.65 -15.28
CA GLY A 157 -11.33 -4.35 -15.69
C GLY A 157 -11.95 -3.12 -14.99
N LYS A 158 -12.54 -3.32 -13.80
CA LYS A 158 -13.16 -2.26 -12.97
C LYS A 158 -12.24 -1.08 -12.67
N THR A 159 -10.97 -1.37 -12.39
CA THR A 159 -10.00 -0.36 -11.99
C THR A 159 -9.66 0.63 -13.11
N LEU A 160 -9.59 0.16 -14.36
CA LEU A 160 -9.35 1.06 -15.51
C LEU A 160 -10.49 2.07 -15.67
N LEU A 161 -11.73 1.62 -15.51
CA LEU A 161 -12.89 2.50 -15.56
C LEU A 161 -12.83 3.58 -14.46
N ALA A 162 -12.47 3.20 -13.23
CA ALA A 162 -12.28 4.15 -12.13
C ALA A 162 -11.20 5.20 -12.46
N GLU A 163 -10.05 4.78 -12.99
CA GLU A 163 -8.97 5.67 -13.40
C GLU A 163 -9.45 6.66 -14.49
N ILE A 164 -10.20 6.20 -15.48
CA ILE A 164 -10.76 7.05 -16.55
C ILE A 164 -11.75 8.08 -15.97
N LEU A 165 -12.64 7.68 -15.06
CA LEU A 165 -13.61 8.58 -14.44
C LEU A 165 -12.93 9.66 -13.59
N ILE A 166 -11.86 9.29 -12.86
CA ILE A 166 -11.02 10.24 -12.11
C ILE A 166 -10.37 11.24 -13.07
N LEU A 167 -9.76 10.76 -14.16
CA LEU A 167 -9.09 11.63 -15.13
C LEU A 167 -10.08 12.58 -15.81
N LYS A 168 -11.28 12.09 -16.15
CA LYS A 168 -12.38 12.92 -16.65
C LYS A 168 -12.79 14.00 -15.64
N GLN A 169 -12.85 13.68 -14.35
CA GLN A 169 -13.15 14.67 -13.30
C GLN A 169 -12.08 15.77 -13.22
N LEU A 170 -10.80 15.38 -13.19
CA LEU A 170 -9.68 16.31 -13.04
C LEU A 170 -9.55 17.23 -14.26
N LEU A 171 -9.60 16.65 -15.47
CA LEU A 171 -9.33 17.37 -16.71
C LEU A 171 -10.54 18.17 -17.20
N CYS A 172 -11.73 17.55 -17.22
CA CYS A 172 -12.92 18.17 -17.79
C CYS A 172 -13.68 19.02 -16.78
N GLN A 173 -13.79 18.57 -15.52
CA GLN A 173 -14.58 19.27 -14.50
C GLN A 173 -13.73 20.14 -13.56
N GLN A 174 -12.40 20.05 -13.62
CA GLN A 174 -11.48 20.89 -12.84
C GLN A 174 -11.75 20.85 -11.33
N LYS A 175 -12.08 19.67 -10.81
CA LYS A 175 -12.28 19.40 -9.38
C LYS A 175 -11.43 18.22 -8.94
N ASP A 176 -11.14 18.18 -7.64
CA ASP A 176 -10.37 17.10 -7.05
C ASP A 176 -11.18 15.80 -7.02
N ALA A 177 -10.47 14.68 -6.98
CA ALA A 177 -11.07 13.34 -6.89
C ALA A 177 -10.47 12.54 -5.73
N LEU A 178 -11.30 11.75 -5.04
CA LEU A 178 -10.88 10.84 -3.98
C LEU A 178 -11.11 9.40 -4.42
N PHE A 179 -10.04 8.63 -4.46
CA PHE A 179 -10.07 7.20 -4.74
C PHE A 179 -9.86 6.40 -3.46
N VAL A 180 -10.93 5.80 -2.95
CA VAL A 180 -10.94 5.02 -1.71
C VAL A 180 -10.72 3.55 -2.03
N LEU A 181 -9.65 3.01 -1.48
CA LEU A 181 -9.21 1.64 -1.68
C LEU A 181 -9.09 0.90 -0.33
N PRO A 182 -9.23 -0.42 -0.30
CA PRO A 182 -9.30 -1.16 0.97
C PRO A 182 -7.96 -1.42 1.66
N TYR A 183 -6.83 -1.42 0.94
CA TYR A 183 -5.53 -1.80 1.49
C TYR A 183 -4.43 -0.82 1.07
N VAL A 184 -3.42 -0.67 1.95
CA VAL A 184 -2.24 0.17 1.71
C VAL A 184 -1.48 -0.24 0.44
N SER A 185 -1.38 -1.55 0.18
CA SER A 185 -0.65 -2.07 -0.98
C SER A 185 -1.27 -1.66 -2.32
N ILE A 186 -2.61 -1.71 -2.42
CA ILE A 186 -3.29 -1.29 -3.66
C ILE A 186 -3.28 0.23 -3.82
N VAL A 187 -3.32 1.01 -2.72
CA VAL A 187 -3.10 2.46 -2.77
C VAL A 187 -1.74 2.76 -3.39
N GLN A 188 -0.68 2.11 -2.91
CA GLN A 188 0.69 2.30 -3.43
C GLN A 188 0.83 1.85 -4.88
N GLU A 189 0.20 0.74 -5.25
CA GLU A 189 0.14 0.27 -6.64
C GLU A 189 -0.50 1.32 -7.55
N LYS A 190 -1.64 1.88 -7.15
CA LYS A 190 -2.38 2.90 -7.92
C LYS A 190 -1.63 4.22 -8.00
N VAL A 191 -1.01 4.68 -6.91
CA VAL A 191 -0.16 5.87 -6.91
C VAL A 191 0.99 5.70 -7.91
N LYS A 192 1.74 4.59 -7.85
CA LYS A 192 2.82 4.29 -8.80
C LYS A 192 2.32 4.27 -10.25
N GLY A 193 1.11 3.74 -10.46
CA GLY A 193 0.48 3.70 -11.76
C GLY A 193 0.06 5.07 -12.28
N LEU A 194 -0.46 5.95 -11.45
CA LEU A 194 -1.00 7.26 -11.84
C LEU A 194 0.08 8.33 -11.98
N LEU A 195 1.21 8.20 -11.29
CA LEU A 195 2.31 9.19 -11.33
C LEU A 195 2.79 9.55 -12.75
N PRO A 196 3.08 8.59 -13.66
CA PRO A 196 3.46 8.93 -15.04
C PRO A 196 2.38 9.72 -15.79
N LEU A 197 1.11 9.41 -15.55
CA LEU A 197 -0.03 10.14 -16.14
C LEU A 197 -0.16 11.55 -15.54
N GLY A 198 0.11 11.70 -14.23
CA GLY A 198 0.12 12.99 -13.55
C GLY A 198 1.16 13.96 -14.08
N LEU A 199 2.33 13.44 -14.45
CA LEU A 199 3.39 14.24 -15.08
C LEU A 199 3.01 14.70 -16.50
N ASP A 200 2.47 13.81 -17.32
CA ASP A 200 2.11 14.12 -18.71
C ASP A 200 0.83 14.98 -18.81
N LEU A 201 -0.14 14.81 -17.90
CA LEU A 201 -1.44 15.50 -17.91
C LEU A 201 -1.55 16.61 -16.85
N GLU A 202 -0.45 16.95 -16.19
CA GLU A 202 -0.30 18.07 -15.24
C GLU A 202 -1.24 18.04 -14.01
N PHE A 203 -1.53 16.87 -13.45
CA PHE A 203 -2.27 16.72 -12.18
C PHE A 203 -1.40 16.11 -11.08
N LEU A 204 -1.81 16.30 -9.82
CA LEU A 204 -1.08 15.81 -8.66
C LEU A 204 -1.67 14.49 -8.15
N VAL A 205 -0.80 13.56 -7.77
CA VAL A 205 -1.17 12.27 -7.16
C VAL A 205 -0.70 12.28 -5.72
N GLU A 206 -1.63 12.20 -4.76
CA GLU A 206 -1.31 12.22 -3.33
C GLU A 206 -1.63 10.88 -2.65
N GLU A 207 -0.65 10.33 -1.93
CA GLU A 207 -0.76 9.05 -1.21
C GLU A 207 -1.24 9.26 0.23
N TYR A 208 -2.42 8.72 0.55
CA TYR A 208 -3.03 8.75 1.88
C TYR A 208 -3.18 7.33 2.45
N ALA A 209 -2.07 6.71 2.84
CA ALA A 209 -2.05 5.36 3.40
C ALA A 209 -0.98 5.20 4.48
N SER A 210 -1.24 4.36 5.49
CA SER A 210 -0.32 4.10 6.61
C SER A 210 0.16 5.43 7.26
N ASN A 211 1.47 5.68 7.34
CA ASN A 211 2.03 6.90 7.93
C ASN A 211 2.15 8.08 6.94
N LYS A 212 1.74 7.90 5.68
CA LYS A 212 1.75 8.95 4.64
C LYS A 212 0.40 9.67 4.56
N GLY A 213 0.41 10.79 3.84
CA GLY A 213 -0.73 11.68 3.66
C GLY A 213 -0.78 12.76 4.71
N ARG A 214 -0.43 14.00 4.31
CA ARG A 214 -0.48 15.17 5.18
C ARG A 214 -1.93 15.59 5.39
N ILE A 215 -2.36 15.71 6.64
CA ILE A 215 -3.70 16.17 7.01
C ILE A 215 -3.52 17.39 7.92
N PRO A 216 -4.03 18.58 7.56
CA PRO A 216 -4.80 18.89 6.35
C PRO A 216 -3.98 18.81 5.03
N PRO A 217 -4.62 18.52 3.89
CA PRO A 217 -3.98 18.57 2.57
C PRO A 217 -3.48 19.97 2.26
N ILE A 218 -2.35 20.05 1.55
CA ILE A 218 -1.78 21.32 1.09
C ILE A 218 -2.72 21.92 0.05
N LYS A 219 -3.07 23.20 0.21
CA LYS A 219 -3.90 23.89 -0.79
C LYS A 219 -3.10 23.97 -2.08
N ARG A 220 -3.66 23.55 -3.21
CA ARG A 220 -3.06 23.65 -4.54
C ARG A 220 -3.95 24.55 -5.42
N ARG A 221 -3.45 25.71 -5.87
CA ARG A 221 -4.21 26.70 -6.66
C ARG A 221 -4.23 26.36 -8.15
N ARG A 222 -3.10 25.87 -8.68
CA ARG A 222 -2.90 25.69 -10.13
C ARG A 222 -3.24 24.28 -10.62
N LYS A 223 -2.97 23.25 -9.82
CA LYS A 223 -3.15 21.84 -10.19
C LYS A 223 -4.23 21.18 -9.35
N LYS A 224 -4.97 20.24 -9.96
CA LYS A 224 -5.94 19.40 -9.27
C LYS A 224 -5.27 18.16 -8.71
N SER A 225 -5.81 17.67 -7.60
CA SER A 225 -5.26 16.50 -6.90
C SER A 225 -6.20 15.30 -7.01
N VAL A 226 -5.62 14.13 -7.29
CA VAL A 226 -6.22 12.84 -6.94
C VAL A 226 -5.67 12.38 -5.60
N TYR A 227 -6.56 12.25 -4.62
CA TYR A 227 -6.25 11.68 -3.33
C TYR A 227 -6.48 10.16 -3.41
N VAL A 228 -5.41 9.36 -3.34
CA VAL A 228 -5.52 7.89 -3.32
C VAL A 228 -5.35 7.41 -1.88
N SER A 229 -6.40 6.85 -1.30
CA SER A 229 -6.50 6.68 0.15
C SER A 229 -7.02 5.33 0.61
N THR A 230 -6.60 4.88 1.80
CA THR A 230 -7.34 3.83 2.51
C THR A 230 -8.65 4.35 3.09
N ILE A 231 -9.57 3.46 3.50
CA ILE A 231 -10.88 3.81 4.08
C ILE A 231 -10.73 4.76 5.28
N GLU A 232 -9.84 4.42 6.22
CA GLU A 232 -9.65 5.18 7.46
C GLU A 232 -9.03 6.55 7.18
N LYS A 233 -8.08 6.62 6.25
CA LYS A 233 -7.44 7.87 5.82
C LYS A 233 -8.39 8.75 5.01
N ALA A 234 -9.29 8.15 4.24
CA ALA A 234 -10.29 8.88 3.46
C ALA A 234 -11.27 9.57 4.40
N GLN A 235 -11.69 8.87 5.46
CA GLN A 235 -12.51 9.45 6.53
C GLN A 235 -11.80 10.65 7.19
N ALA A 236 -10.53 10.50 7.57
CA ALA A 236 -9.76 11.58 8.18
C ALA A 236 -9.54 12.77 7.22
N LEU A 237 -9.32 12.50 5.93
CA LEU A 237 -9.17 13.52 4.90
C LEU A 237 -10.47 14.30 4.68
N VAL A 238 -11.63 13.62 4.57
CA VAL A 238 -12.94 14.26 4.43
C VAL A 238 -13.28 15.13 5.64
N ASN A 239 -13.01 14.64 6.85
CA ASN A 239 -13.16 15.43 8.08
C ASN A 239 -12.33 16.73 8.01
N SER A 240 -11.07 16.62 7.59
CA SER A 240 -10.17 17.78 7.48
C SER A 240 -10.54 18.74 6.35
N LEU A 241 -11.02 18.24 5.21
CA LEU A 241 -11.54 19.05 4.12
C LEU A 241 -12.80 19.81 4.54
N PHE A 242 -13.63 19.21 5.40
CA PHE A 242 -14.79 19.89 5.99
C PHE A 242 -14.35 20.99 6.96
N GLU A 243 -13.48 20.70 7.92
CA GLU A 243 -12.95 21.68 8.89
C GLU A 243 -12.26 22.87 8.20
N SER A 244 -11.50 22.60 7.14
CA SER A 244 -10.81 23.63 6.36
C SER A 244 -11.70 24.35 5.33
N LYS A 245 -13.00 24.04 5.29
CA LYS A 245 -13.99 24.60 4.34
C LYS A 245 -13.62 24.38 2.86
N LYS A 246 -12.89 23.29 2.56
CA LYS A 246 -12.43 22.92 1.21
C LYS A 246 -13.20 21.77 0.58
N ILE A 247 -14.16 21.19 1.29
CA ILE A 247 -14.94 20.04 0.81
C ILE A 247 -15.63 20.29 -0.55
N GLY A 248 -15.97 21.55 -0.86
CA GLY A 248 -16.58 21.93 -2.15
C GLY A 248 -15.67 21.75 -3.39
N ASN A 249 -14.35 21.61 -3.20
CA ASN A 249 -13.41 21.32 -4.28
C ASN A 249 -13.48 19.85 -4.74
N LEU A 250 -14.00 18.96 -3.90
CA LEU A 250 -14.13 17.54 -4.20
C LEU A 250 -15.32 17.31 -5.14
N GLY A 251 -15.04 16.78 -6.33
CA GLY A 251 -16.06 16.54 -7.37
C GLY A 251 -16.46 15.09 -7.53
N LEU A 252 -15.55 14.15 -7.26
CA LEU A 252 -15.78 12.72 -7.40
C LEU A 252 -15.17 11.93 -6.25
N VAL A 253 -15.92 10.98 -5.73
CA VAL A 253 -15.44 9.96 -4.79
C VAL A 253 -15.74 8.59 -5.38
N ILE A 254 -14.70 7.79 -5.62
CA ILE A 254 -14.83 6.40 -6.02
C ILE A 254 -14.48 5.50 -4.84
N VAL A 255 -15.38 4.61 -4.47
CA VAL A 255 -15.17 3.57 -3.46
C VAL A 255 -15.01 2.23 -4.17
N ASP A 256 -13.79 1.69 -4.17
CA ASP A 256 -13.54 0.33 -4.65
C ASP A 256 -13.89 -0.70 -3.57
N GLU A 257 -14.29 -1.89 -4.01
CA GLU A 257 -14.80 -2.97 -3.16
C GLU A 257 -15.87 -2.52 -2.15
N LEU A 258 -16.92 -1.84 -2.64
CA LEU A 258 -18.02 -1.31 -1.83
C LEU A 258 -18.65 -2.37 -0.91
N HIS A 259 -18.63 -3.66 -1.29
CA HIS A 259 -19.11 -4.76 -0.46
C HIS A 259 -18.47 -4.85 0.93
N LEU A 260 -17.29 -4.25 1.11
CA LEU A 260 -16.61 -4.18 2.41
C LEU A 260 -17.39 -3.43 3.49
N ILE A 261 -18.43 -2.67 3.10
CA ILE A 261 -19.40 -2.12 4.06
C ILE A 261 -20.09 -3.22 4.89
N GLY A 262 -20.19 -4.43 4.33
CA GLY A 262 -20.86 -5.59 4.91
C GLY A 262 -19.99 -6.60 5.64
N VAL A 263 -18.66 -6.44 5.63
CA VAL A 263 -17.71 -7.42 6.19
C VAL A 263 -17.67 -7.38 7.73
N GLY A 264 -18.33 -6.39 8.34
CA GLY A 264 -18.37 -6.23 9.79
C GLY A 264 -17.16 -5.49 10.37
N GLY A 265 -17.25 -5.19 11.66
CA GLY A 265 -16.20 -4.58 12.45
C GLY A 265 -15.90 -3.12 12.06
N ASN A 266 -14.68 -2.68 12.38
CA ASN A 266 -14.32 -1.26 12.30
C ASN A 266 -14.27 -0.71 10.87
N ARG A 267 -13.90 -1.54 9.88
CA ARG A 267 -13.76 -1.09 8.49
C ARG A 267 -15.11 -0.87 7.81
N GLY A 268 -16.06 -1.79 7.99
CA GLY A 268 -17.42 -1.63 7.48
C GLY A 268 -18.08 -0.38 8.09
N ALA A 269 -17.93 -0.20 9.40
CA ALA A 269 -18.42 0.98 10.10
C ALA A 269 -17.75 2.27 9.59
N ALA A 270 -16.42 2.30 9.42
CA ALA A 270 -15.70 3.47 8.93
C ALA A 270 -16.13 3.86 7.51
N LEU A 271 -16.38 2.88 6.63
CA LEU A 271 -16.85 3.12 5.26
C LEU A 271 -18.27 3.70 5.26
N GLU A 272 -19.18 3.15 6.05
CA GLU A 272 -20.53 3.69 6.20
C GLU A 272 -20.51 5.12 6.77
N GLN A 273 -19.64 5.40 7.75
CA GLN A 273 -19.45 6.73 8.31
C GLN A 273 -18.94 7.73 7.25
N LEU A 274 -17.97 7.32 6.44
CA LEU A 274 -17.43 8.13 5.35
C LEU A 274 -18.51 8.50 4.33
N ILE A 275 -19.25 7.50 3.83
CA ILE A 275 -20.31 7.72 2.83
C ILE A 275 -21.43 8.58 3.41
N SER A 276 -21.89 8.30 4.64
CA SER A 276 -22.96 9.06 5.28
C SER A 276 -22.60 10.54 5.45
N LYS A 277 -21.33 10.85 5.79
CA LYS A 277 -20.84 12.23 5.88
C LYS A 277 -20.78 12.91 4.51
N LEU A 278 -20.25 12.22 3.49
CA LEU A 278 -20.17 12.76 2.13
C LEU A 278 -21.57 13.10 1.58
N LEU A 279 -22.55 12.22 1.77
CA LEU A 279 -23.94 12.46 1.38
C LEU A 279 -24.58 13.66 2.09
N TYR A 280 -24.05 14.05 3.25
CA TYR A 280 -24.51 15.21 3.99
C TYR A 280 -23.79 16.50 3.59
N CYS A 281 -22.45 16.51 3.58
CA CYS A 281 -21.65 17.74 3.40
C CYS A 281 -21.20 18.02 1.96
N ALA A 282 -21.20 17.04 1.07
CA ALA A 282 -20.66 17.14 -0.29
C ALA A 282 -21.76 16.89 -1.35
N GLN A 283 -22.85 17.66 -1.30
CA GLN A 283 -24.01 17.46 -2.18
C GLN A 283 -23.71 17.58 -3.69
N ASN A 284 -22.65 18.32 -4.06
CA ASN A 284 -22.20 18.50 -5.43
C ASN A 284 -21.09 17.52 -5.85
N CYS A 285 -20.80 16.52 -5.02
CA CYS A 285 -19.80 15.49 -5.27
C CYS A 285 -20.49 14.20 -5.72
N GLN A 286 -20.07 13.64 -6.85
CA GLN A 286 -20.55 12.35 -7.32
C GLN A 286 -19.91 11.23 -6.51
N LEU A 287 -20.71 10.25 -6.09
CA LEU A 287 -20.25 9.04 -5.40
C LEU A 287 -20.44 7.83 -6.32
N ILE A 288 -19.36 7.11 -6.58
CA ILE A 288 -19.37 5.88 -7.39
C ILE A 288 -18.87 4.72 -6.55
N GLY A 289 -19.73 3.71 -6.37
CA GLY A 289 -19.40 2.47 -5.67
C GLY A 289 -19.10 1.35 -6.65
N ILE A 290 -17.95 0.71 -6.52
CA ILE A 290 -17.51 -0.38 -7.39
C ILE A 290 -17.39 -1.64 -6.55
N SER A 291 -17.95 -2.76 -6.99
CA SER A 291 -17.88 -4.02 -6.24
C SER A 291 -17.96 -5.26 -7.12
N ALA A 292 -17.57 -6.41 -6.54
CA ALA A 292 -18.03 -7.73 -6.97
C ALA A 292 -19.57 -7.86 -6.85
N THR A 293 -20.13 -8.95 -7.37
CA THR A 293 -21.59 -9.22 -7.35
C THR A 293 -22.15 -9.20 -5.93
N LEU A 294 -23.20 -8.39 -5.71
CA LEU A 294 -23.87 -8.13 -4.44
C LEU A 294 -25.32 -8.65 -4.46
N SER A 295 -25.85 -9.10 -3.32
CA SER A 295 -27.23 -9.61 -3.21
C SER A 295 -28.27 -8.56 -2.80
N ASN A 296 -27.92 -7.60 -1.93
CA ASN A 296 -28.86 -6.59 -1.40
C ASN A 296 -28.68 -5.21 -2.05
N LEU A 297 -28.82 -5.16 -3.38
CA LEU A 297 -28.60 -3.94 -4.16
C LEU A 297 -29.66 -2.84 -3.90
N GLU A 298 -30.87 -3.20 -3.49
CA GLU A 298 -31.94 -2.23 -3.20
C GLU A 298 -31.63 -1.34 -1.98
N ASP A 299 -31.12 -1.94 -0.89
CA ASP A 299 -30.71 -1.18 0.30
C ASP A 299 -29.57 -0.20 -0.04
N LEU A 300 -28.59 -0.68 -0.80
CA LEU A 300 -27.40 0.11 -1.15
C LEU A 300 -27.72 1.23 -2.13
N THR A 301 -28.55 0.98 -3.15
CA THR A 301 -29.02 2.02 -4.08
C THR A 301 -29.82 3.09 -3.35
N THR A 302 -30.67 2.69 -2.40
CA THR A 302 -31.41 3.63 -1.54
C THR A 302 -30.47 4.45 -0.65
N PHE A 303 -29.49 3.80 -0.02
CA PHE A 303 -28.51 4.46 0.85
C PHE A 303 -27.64 5.47 0.10
N LEU A 304 -27.06 5.07 -1.04
CA LEU A 304 -26.19 5.93 -1.85
C LEU A 304 -26.99 6.92 -2.70
N LYS A 305 -28.32 6.79 -2.79
CA LYS A 305 -29.18 7.50 -3.76
C LYS A 305 -28.62 7.36 -5.18
N ALA A 306 -28.29 6.12 -5.53
CA ALA A 306 -27.52 5.78 -6.72
C ALA A 306 -28.31 4.92 -7.69
N ASP A 307 -28.06 5.14 -8.98
CA ASP A 307 -28.49 4.21 -10.02
C ASP A 307 -27.61 2.95 -10.00
N LEU A 308 -28.03 1.89 -10.68
CA LEU A 308 -27.34 0.60 -10.68
C LEU A 308 -26.93 0.19 -12.10
N PHE A 309 -25.67 -0.24 -12.24
CA PHE A 309 -25.16 -0.92 -13.43
C PHE A 309 -24.62 -2.30 -13.04
N THR A 310 -25.11 -3.35 -13.70
CA THR A 310 -24.66 -4.73 -13.48
C THR A 310 -24.23 -5.36 -14.79
N ALA A 311 -23.11 -6.10 -14.78
CA ALA A 311 -22.65 -6.86 -15.93
C ALA A 311 -21.86 -8.10 -15.51
N ASN A 312 -22.04 -9.20 -16.23
CA ASN A 312 -21.31 -10.46 -16.02
C ASN A 312 -20.22 -10.64 -17.08
N PHE A 313 -19.27 -9.70 -17.11
CA PHE A 313 -18.14 -9.76 -18.03
C PHE A 313 -16.84 -10.13 -17.32
N ARG A 314 -16.09 -11.09 -17.89
CA ARG A 314 -14.73 -11.42 -17.50
C ARG A 314 -13.89 -11.67 -18.76
N PRO A 315 -12.70 -11.06 -18.91
CA PRO A 315 -11.90 -11.18 -20.13
C PRO A 315 -11.33 -12.58 -20.35
N VAL A 316 -11.13 -13.35 -19.27
CA VAL A 316 -10.60 -14.72 -19.30
C VAL A 316 -11.60 -15.64 -18.62
N SER A 317 -12.03 -16.71 -19.29
CA SER A 317 -12.98 -17.67 -18.71
C SER A 317 -12.35 -18.40 -17.52
N LEU A 318 -13.08 -18.54 -16.42
CA LEU A 318 -12.65 -19.32 -15.26
C LEU A 318 -13.29 -20.70 -15.27
N THR A 319 -12.47 -21.74 -15.16
CA THR A 319 -12.93 -23.10 -14.88
C THR A 319 -12.54 -23.48 -13.45
N GLU A 320 -13.53 -23.86 -12.66
CA GLU A 320 -13.34 -24.25 -11.26
C GLU A 320 -13.35 -25.78 -11.12
N TYR A 321 -12.40 -26.32 -10.36
CA TYR A 321 -12.22 -27.73 -10.11
C TYR A 321 -12.14 -28.03 -8.61
N VAL A 322 -12.55 -29.24 -8.24
CA VAL A 322 -12.49 -29.78 -6.88
C VAL A 322 -11.68 -31.06 -6.90
N LYS A 323 -10.60 -31.10 -6.12
CA LYS A 323 -9.82 -32.31 -5.91
C LYS A 323 -10.30 -33.01 -4.64
N VAL A 324 -10.80 -34.23 -4.81
CA VAL A 324 -11.11 -35.16 -3.72
C VAL A 324 -10.18 -36.36 -3.87
N GLU A 325 -9.25 -36.53 -2.95
CA GLU A 325 -8.21 -37.57 -3.03
C GLU A 325 -7.45 -37.52 -4.36
N ASN A 326 -7.64 -38.52 -5.24
CA ASN A 326 -7.00 -38.63 -6.56
C ASN A 326 -7.96 -38.33 -7.71
N ILE A 327 -9.15 -37.77 -7.44
CA ILE A 327 -10.14 -37.46 -8.46
C ILE A 327 -10.30 -35.94 -8.55
N LEU A 328 -10.28 -35.42 -9.77
CA LEU A 328 -10.59 -34.04 -10.08
C LEU A 328 -12.00 -33.97 -10.66
N TYR A 329 -12.86 -33.16 -10.03
CA TYR A 329 -14.20 -32.85 -10.47
C TYR A 329 -14.24 -31.42 -11.02
N LYS A 330 -15.05 -31.17 -12.04
CA LYS A 330 -15.35 -29.84 -12.57
C LYS A 330 -16.61 -29.30 -11.90
N VAL A 331 -16.59 -28.04 -11.50
CA VAL A 331 -17.76 -27.36 -10.91
C VAL A 331 -18.66 -26.84 -12.03
N ASN A 332 -19.94 -27.18 -11.98
CA ASN A 332 -20.95 -26.69 -12.91
C ASN A 332 -21.69 -25.48 -12.32
N SER A 333 -21.17 -24.28 -12.58
CA SER A 333 -21.69 -23.01 -12.02
C SER A 333 -23.10 -22.63 -12.49
N ASN A 334 -23.68 -23.33 -13.46
CA ASN A 334 -25.01 -23.05 -14.02
C ASN A 334 -26.14 -23.83 -13.31
N ILE A 335 -25.82 -24.71 -12.37
CA ILE A 335 -26.78 -25.59 -11.70
C ILE A 335 -26.85 -25.22 -10.22
N ASN A 336 -28.01 -24.73 -9.75
CA ASN A 336 -28.25 -24.42 -8.34
C ASN A 336 -28.70 -25.65 -7.52
N CYS A 337 -28.61 -26.86 -8.09
CA CYS A 337 -29.04 -28.11 -7.47
C CYS A 337 -27.83 -28.90 -6.95
N ARG A 338 -27.86 -29.27 -5.66
CA ARG A 338 -26.74 -29.96 -4.97
C ARG A 338 -26.31 -31.26 -5.65
N ASP A 339 -27.26 -32.01 -6.19
CA ASP A 339 -27.02 -33.37 -6.71
C ASP A 339 -26.21 -33.42 -8.02
N SER A 340 -25.95 -32.29 -8.68
CA SER A 340 -25.20 -32.23 -9.96
C SER A 340 -24.15 -31.13 -10.04
N LEU A 341 -23.71 -30.59 -8.88
CA LEU A 341 -22.71 -29.52 -8.82
C LEU A 341 -21.32 -29.95 -9.30
N LEU A 342 -20.95 -31.21 -9.03
CA LEU A 342 -19.61 -31.74 -9.29
C LEU A 342 -19.67 -32.83 -10.37
N GLU A 343 -19.12 -32.52 -11.53
CA GLU A 343 -18.99 -33.45 -12.65
C GLU A 343 -17.61 -34.11 -12.63
N PHE A 344 -17.55 -35.42 -12.79
CA PHE A 344 -16.27 -36.12 -12.90
C PHE A 344 -15.48 -35.59 -14.10
N TYR A 345 -14.22 -35.19 -13.89
CA TYR A 345 -13.37 -34.71 -14.97
C TYR A 345 -12.24 -35.70 -15.30
N ARG A 346 -11.36 -36.01 -14.34
CA ARG A 346 -10.29 -37.01 -14.54
C ARG A 346 -9.74 -37.58 -13.23
N HIS A 347 -9.10 -38.74 -13.34
CA HIS A 347 -8.22 -39.25 -12.29
C HIS A 347 -6.84 -38.58 -12.39
N LEU A 348 -6.28 -38.19 -11.25
CA LEU A 348 -4.87 -37.84 -11.12
C LEU A 348 -4.05 -39.14 -11.08
N PRO A 349 -2.91 -39.20 -11.77
CA PRO A 349 -2.10 -40.41 -11.82
C PRO A 349 -1.65 -40.80 -10.41
N THR A 350 -1.97 -42.03 -10.02
CA THR A 350 -1.49 -42.62 -8.77
C THR A 350 0.00 -42.94 -8.92
N ALA A 351 0.78 -42.93 -7.84
CA ALA A 351 2.19 -43.35 -7.83
C ALA A 351 2.42 -44.71 -8.54
N VAL A 352 1.41 -45.58 -8.56
CA VAL A 352 1.42 -46.89 -9.22
C VAL A 352 1.24 -46.81 -10.75
N GLN A 353 0.49 -45.85 -11.29
CA GLN A 353 0.30 -45.69 -12.75
C GLN A 353 1.49 -44.98 -13.42
N ILE A 354 2.27 -44.21 -12.65
CA ILE A 354 3.53 -43.61 -13.11
C ILE A 354 4.60 -44.69 -13.37
N LEU A 355 4.46 -45.90 -12.80
CA LEU A 355 5.39 -47.03 -13.01
C LEU A 355 5.37 -47.60 -14.44
N SER A 356 4.29 -47.43 -15.21
CA SER A 356 4.14 -48.07 -16.53
C SER A 356 4.38 -47.15 -17.73
N ALA A 357 4.55 -45.84 -17.50
CA ALA A 357 4.79 -44.85 -18.55
C ALA A 357 6.02 -44.01 -18.20
N PHE A 358 7.18 -44.39 -18.78
CA PHE A 358 8.43 -43.61 -18.89
C PHE A 358 8.62 -42.46 -17.88
N PHE A 359 9.35 -42.70 -16.78
CA PHE A 359 10.38 -41.81 -16.18
C PHE A 359 10.89 -42.41 -14.85
N ASP A 360 11.94 -43.24 -14.91
CA ASP A 360 12.61 -43.85 -13.74
C ASP A 360 13.19 -42.84 -12.72
N LYS A 361 13.38 -41.58 -13.12
CA LYS A 361 13.93 -40.51 -12.28
C LYS A 361 12.88 -39.90 -11.32
N TYR A 362 11.59 -39.95 -11.66
CA TYR A 362 10.50 -39.36 -10.87
C TYR A 362 10.12 -40.22 -9.63
N LEU A 363 10.40 -41.52 -9.71
CA LEU A 363 9.94 -42.55 -8.78
C LEU A 363 10.60 -42.52 -7.39
N LYS A 364 11.85 -42.04 -7.28
CA LYS A 364 12.54 -41.95 -5.98
C LYS A 364 12.02 -40.81 -5.08
N LEU A 365 11.28 -39.84 -5.64
CA LEU A 365 10.80 -38.66 -4.92
C LEU A 365 9.37 -38.83 -4.35
N ILE A 366 8.51 -39.57 -5.04
CA ILE A 366 7.10 -39.77 -4.62
C ILE A 366 6.98 -40.86 -3.53
N GLN A 367 7.86 -41.86 -3.51
CA GLN A 367 7.78 -43.01 -2.60
C GLN A 367 8.04 -42.71 -1.10
N LYS A 368 8.46 -41.50 -0.73
CA LYS A 368 8.55 -41.06 0.67
C LYS A 368 7.55 -39.95 0.93
N SER A 369 6.29 -40.27 1.23
CA SER A 369 5.28 -39.51 2.02
C SER A 369 5.40 -37.96 2.13
N ARG A 370 5.89 -37.25 1.11
CA ARG A 370 6.24 -35.82 1.21
C ARG A 370 5.18 -34.91 0.60
N ASP A 371 4.37 -35.42 -0.34
CA ASP A 371 3.27 -34.71 -0.96
C ASP A 371 1.96 -35.50 -0.85
N PRO A 372 1.25 -35.45 0.29
CA PRO A 372 0.01 -36.22 0.49
C PRO A 372 -1.12 -35.76 -0.43
N ASP A 373 -1.05 -34.53 -0.91
CA ASP A 373 -2.11 -33.86 -1.68
C ASP A 373 -1.83 -33.87 -3.18
N ASN A 374 -0.77 -34.54 -3.68
CA ASN A 374 -0.34 -34.54 -5.08
C ASN A 374 -0.29 -33.12 -5.69
N LEU A 375 0.10 -32.12 -4.90
CA LEU A 375 0.19 -30.73 -5.33
C LEU A 375 1.27 -30.54 -6.38
N SER A 376 2.38 -31.27 -6.26
CA SER A 376 3.49 -31.25 -7.21
C SER A 376 3.04 -31.55 -8.63
N PHE A 377 2.13 -32.52 -8.81
CA PHE A 377 1.55 -32.85 -10.12
C PHE A 377 0.74 -31.68 -10.69
N LEU A 378 -0.19 -31.13 -9.90
CA LEU A 378 -1.01 -29.99 -10.32
C LEU A 378 -0.17 -28.74 -10.63
N VAL A 379 0.95 -28.53 -9.94
CA VAL A 379 1.84 -27.41 -10.21
C VAL A 379 2.65 -27.67 -11.48
N ASN A 380 3.21 -28.88 -11.64
CA ASN A 380 4.09 -29.26 -12.74
C ASN A 380 3.41 -29.23 -14.13
N GLU A 381 2.08 -29.39 -14.20
CA GLU A 381 1.33 -29.25 -15.45
C GLU A 381 1.37 -27.84 -16.06
N VAL A 382 1.67 -26.82 -15.26
CA VAL A 382 1.55 -25.40 -15.66
C VAL A 382 2.91 -24.74 -15.81
N ILE A 383 3.85 -25.08 -14.93
CA ILE A 383 5.20 -24.49 -14.89
C ILE A 383 6.14 -25.22 -15.85
N PRO A 384 7.20 -24.57 -16.36
CA PRO A 384 7.57 -23.16 -16.19
C PRO A 384 6.86 -22.20 -17.16
N SER A 385 6.08 -22.72 -18.12
CA SER A 385 5.41 -21.93 -19.18
C SER A 385 4.44 -20.88 -18.65
N ALA A 386 3.78 -21.15 -17.53
CA ALA A 386 2.82 -20.26 -16.90
C ALA A 386 2.99 -20.27 -15.37
N SER A 387 2.22 -19.42 -14.69
CA SER A 387 2.34 -19.21 -13.26
C SER A 387 1.23 -19.87 -12.45
N CYS A 388 1.54 -20.24 -11.21
CA CYS A 388 0.62 -20.89 -10.27
C CYS A 388 0.64 -20.20 -8.90
N LEU A 389 -0.53 -19.94 -8.32
CA LEU A 389 -0.69 -19.51 -6.93
C LEU A 389 -1.20 -20.67 -6.07
N VAL A 390 -0.63 -20.86 -4.89
CA VAL A 390 -1.05 -21.90 -3.93
C VAL A 390 -1.43 -21.26 -2.60
N PHE A 391 -2.73 -21.11 -2.35
CA PHE A 391 -3.28 -20.60 -1.10
C PHE A 391 -3.26 -21.66 0.01
N CYS A 392 -2.54 -21.35 1.08
CA CYS A 392 -2.35 -22.20 2.25
C CYS A 392 -3.04 -21.59 3.49
N PRO A 393 -3.55 -22.43 4.42
CA PRO A 393 -4.34 -21.97 5.56
C PRO A 393 -3.53 -21.16 6.60
N THR A 394 -2.25 -21.46 6.77
CA THR A 394 -1.37 -20.82 7.78
C THR A 394 -0.02 -20.44 7.18
N LYS A 395 0.68 -19.50 7.84
CA LYS A 395 2.04 -19.06 7.44
C LYS A 395 3.02 -20.23 7.34
N LYS A 396 3.05 -21.08 8.38
CA LYS A 396 3.89 -22.28 8.45
C LYS A 396 3.51 -23.31 7.38
N SER A 397 2.23 -23.43 7.03
CA SER A 397 1.79 -24.30 5.93
C SER A 397 2.32 -23.81 4.58
N ALA A 398 2.27 -22.49 4.31
CA ALA A 398 2.83 -21.91 3.09
C ALA A 398 4.33 -22.16 2.95
N GLU A 399 5.09 -21.98 4.03
CA GLU A 399 6.53 -22.28 4.11
C GLU A 399 6.80 -23.78 3.84
N ASN A 400 6.09 -24.67 4.52
CA ASN A 400 6.26 -26.12 4.36
C ASN A 400 5.92 -26.61 2.95
N VAL A 401 4.84 -26.10 2.35
CA VAL A 401 4.45 -26.47 0.97
C VAL A 401 5.50 -25.98 -0.02
N CYS A 402 6.05 -24.78 0.16
CA CYS A 402 7.12 -24.26 -0.68
C CYS A 402 8.38 -25.15 -0.63
N ILE A 403 8.80 -25.56 0.58
CA ILE A 403 9.92 -26.50 0.76
C ILE A 403 9.61 -27.85 0.12
N MET A 404 8.41 -28.38 0.34
CA MET A 404 7.97 -29.65 -0.23
C MET A 404 8.06 -29.62 -1.76
N LEU A 405 7.51 -28.58 -2.40
CA LEU A 405 7.56 -28.40 -3.85
C LEU A 405 9.01 -28.29 -4.36
N SER A 406 9.91 -27.62 -3.63
CA SER A 406 11.33 -27.55 -4.01
C SER A 406 12.04 -28.92 -4.01
N GLN A 407 11.48 -29.91 -3.30
CA GLN A 407 12.03 -31.26 -3.22
C GLN A 407 11.39 -32.24 -4.20
N THR A 408 10.15 -31.98 -4.62
CA THR A 408 9.36 -32.89 -5.47
C THR A 408 9.35 -32.47 -6.93
N LEU A 409 9.53 -31.18 -7.22
CA LEU A 409 9.56 -30.68 -8.60
C LEU A 409 10.89 -30.99 -9.31
N PRO A 410 10.89 -31.02 -10.66
CA PRO A 410 12.07 -31.39 -11.44
C PRO A 410 13.26 -30.44 -11.20
N SER A 411 14.47 -31.00 -11.17
CA SER A 411 15.71 -30.23 -10.99
C SER A 411 15.99 -29.26 -12.13
N GLU A 412 15.49 -29.56 -13.33
CA GLU A 412 15.67 -28.75 -14.56
C GLU A 412 15.08 -27.35 -14.41
N LEU A 413 14.16 -27.14 -13.45
CA LEU A 413 13.63 -25.82 -13.11
C LEU A 413 14.71 -24.88 -12.56
N THR A 414 15.84 -25.37 -12.05
CA THR A 414 16.93 -24.51 -11.57
C THR A 414 17.59 -23.72 -12.70
N ASP A 415 17.59 -24.27 -13.91
CA ASP A 415 18.27 -23.67 -15.06
C ASP A 415 17.41 -22.59 -15.72
N HIS A 416 16.08 -22.72 -15.63
CA HIS A 416 15.13 -21.73 -16.16
C HIS A 416 15.31 -20.37 -15.47
N LYS A 417 15.63 -19.32 -16.24
CA LYS A 417 15.85 -17.95 -15.74
C LYS A 417 16.82 -17.88 -14.54
N SER A 418 17.89 -18.70 -14.58
CA SER A 418 18.86 -18.80 -13.49
C SER A 418 19.52 -17.45 -13.17
N LYS A 419 19.85 -16.64 -14.17
CA LYS A 419 20.45 -15.30 -14.00
C LYS A 419 19.53 -14.35 -13.25
N GLU A 420 18.26 -14.32 -13.62
CA GLU A 420 17.24 -13.46 -12.99
C GLU A 420 16.96 -13.91 -11.55
N LYS A 421 16.95 -15.23 -11.30
CA LYS A 421 16.81 -15.79 -9.95
C LYS A 421 18.01 -15.48 -9.05
N CYS A 422 19.24 -15.55 -9.58
CA CYS A 422 20.44 -15.14 -8.87
C CYS A 422 20.37 -13.65 -8.51
N LYS A 423 19.99 -12.80 -9.46
CA LYS A 423 19.80 -11.37 -9.23
C LYS A 423 18.73 -11.08 -8.17
N LEU A 424 17.61 -11.80 -8.18
CA LEU A 424 16.58 -11.68 -7.13
C LEU A 424 17.15 -12.02 -5.75
N LEU A 425 17.95 -13.09 -5.64
CA LEU A 425 18.60 -13.46 -4.37
C LEU A 425 19.59 -12.38 -3.90
N GLU A 426 20.35 -11.78 -4.82
CA GLU A 426 21.24 -10.66 -4.54
C GLU A 426 20.48 -9.42 -4.06
N ASP A 427 19.43 -9.02 -4.79
CA ASP A 427 18.56 -7.89 -4.41
C ASP A 427 17.92 -8.12 -3.03
N MET A 428 17.47 -9.34 -2.73
CA MET A 428 16.94 -9.69 -1.41
C MET A 428 18.02 -9.66 -0.32
N LEU A 429 19.23 -10.13 -0.60
CA LEU A 429 20.35 -10.06 0.35
C LEU A 429 20.74 -8.62 0.65
N GLU A 430 20.80 -7.76 -0.37
CA GLU A 430 21.08 -6.34 -0.20
C GLU A 430 20.01 -5.64 0.64
N GLU A 431 18.72 -5.88 0.36
CA GLU A 431 17.62 -5.25 1.11
C GLU A 431 17.48 -5.81 2.54
N CYS A 432 17.91 -7.06 2.80
CA CYS A 432 17.74 -7.75 4.09
C CYS A 432 18.99 -7.81 4.98
N GLY A 433 20.08 -7.13 4.65
CA GLY A 433 21.26 -7.02 5.52
C GLY A 433 22.21 -8.19 5.40
N ARG A 434 22.35 -8.68 4.17
CA ARG A 434 23.08 -9.90 3.79
C ARG A 434 22.62 -11.13 4.57
N LYS A 435 21.41 -11.08 5.13
CA LYS A 435 20.70 -12.20 5.74
C LYS A 435 19.51 -12.55 4.87
N LEU A 436 19.30 -13.84 4.63
CA LEU A 436 18.17 -14.34 3.86
C LEU A 436 17.60 -15.57 4.57
N CYS A 437 16.28 -15.76 4.47
CA CYS A 437 15.64 -16.92 5.04
C CYS A 437 16.13 -18.18 4.32
N SER A 438 16.49 -19.21 5.08
CA SER A 438 16.95 -20.50 4.56
C SER A 438 15.95 -21.13 3.57
N ILE A 439 14.66 -20.91 3.77
CA ILE A 439 13.59 -21.40 2.91
C ILE A 439 13.62 -20.70 1.55
N GLN A 440 13.60 -19.36 1.53
CA GLN A 440 13.70 -18.58 0.29
C GLN A 440 14.99 -18.91 -0.48
N LYS A 441 16.13 -18.98 0.23
CA LYS A 441 17.42 -19.35 -0.36
C LYS A 441 17.39 -20.69 -1.08
N ARG A 442 16.61 -21.66 -0.56
CA ARG A 442 16.44 -22.98 -1.17
C ARG A 442 15.42 -23.00 -2.30
N CYS A 443 14.32 -22.26 -2.17
CA CYS A 443 13.16 -22.37 -3.07
C CYS A 443 13.28 -21.49 -4.32
N ILE A 444 13.84 -20.28 -4.21
CA ILE A 444 13.97 -19.33 -5.32
C ILE A 444 14.73 -19.91 -6.54
N PRO A 445 15.82 -20.69 -6.36
CA PRO A 445 16.46 -21.36 -7.50
C PRO A 445 15.50 -22.21 -8.35
N TYR A 446 14.51 -22.86 -7.73
CA TYR A 446 13.48 -23.64 -8.44
C TYR A 446 12.36 -22.78 -9.04
N GLY A 447 12.42 -21.45 -8.92
CA GLY A 447 11.34 -20.53 -9.32
C GLY A 447 10.16 -20.54 -8.34
N LEU A 448 10.40 -20.92 -7.08
CA LEU A 448 9.39 -21.04 -6.04
C LEU A 448 9.65 -20.01 -4.93
N ALA A 449 8.61 -19.39 -4.40
CA ALA A 449 8.72 -18.57 -3.20
C ALA A 449 7.47 -18.73 -2.33
N TYR A 450 7.56 -18.34 -1.06
CA TYR A 450 6.39 -18.17 -0.20
C TYR A 450 6.09 -16.70 0.08
N HIS A 451 4.83 -16.37 0.38
CA HIS A 451 4.38 -15.01 0.64
C HIS A 451 3.33 -14.95 1.76
N HIS A 452 3.61 -14.20 2.81
CA HIS A 452 2.67 -13.93 3.90
C HIS A 452 3.12 -12.75 4.78
N SER A 453 2.29 -12.31 5.72
CA SER A 453 2.57 -11.17 6.63
C SER A 453 3.75 -11.34 7.59
N GLY A 454 4.37 -12.52 7.69
CA GLY A 454 5.63 -12.72 8.43
C GLY A 454 6.87 -12.17 7.71
N LEU A 455 6.78 -11.91 6.40
CA LEU A 455 7.83 -11.26 5.61
C LEU A 455 7.73 -9.74 5.74
N THR A 456 8.85 -9.05 5.59
CA THR A 456 8.87 -7.59 5.49
C THR A 456 8.18 -7.12 4.21
N THR A 457 7.80 -5.85 4.17
CA THR A 457 7.14 -5.25 3.00
C THR A 457 8.06 -5.25 1.77
N ASP A 458 9.37 -5.05 1.95
CA ASP A 458 10.35 -5.07 0.87
C ASP A 458 10.56 -6.48 0.29
N GLU A 459 10.68 -7.51 1.15
CA GLU A 459 10.73 -8.91 0.69
C GLU A 459 9.48 -9.27 -0.11
N ARG A 460 8.30 -8.90 0.40
CA ARG A 460 7.03 -9.15 -0.30
C ARG A 460 7.02 -8.50 -1.67
N ARG A 461 7.49 -7.27 -1.79
CA ARG A 461 7.56 -6.55 -3.06
C ARG A 461 8.49 -7.23 -4.06
N LEU A 462 9.71 -7.59 -3.67
CA LEU A 462 10.66 -8.26 -4.56
C LEU A 462 10.11 -9.58 -5.09
N ILE A 463 9.46 -10.37 -4.22
CA ILE A 463 8.82 -11.63 -4.61
C ILE A 463 7.64 -11.40 -5.56
N GLN A 464 6.85 -10.35 -5.36
CA GLN A 464 5.71 -10.01 -6.23
C GLN A 464 6.19 -9.53 -7.60
N ASP A 465 7.15 -8.62 -7.65
CA ASP A 465 7.75 -8.11 -8.88
C ASP A 465 8.35 -9.28 -9.68
N ALA A 466 9.11 -10.17 -9.02
CA ALA A 466 9.68 -11.36 -9.66
C ALA A 466 8.64 -12.39 -10.14
N PHE A 467 7.49 -12.50 -9.49
CA PHE A 467 6.39 -13.36 -9.95
C PHE A 467 5.70 -12.76 -11.19
N LEU A 468 5.47 -11.44 -11.22
CA LEU A 468 4.90 -10.76 -12.40
C LEU A 468 5.82 -10.83 -13.61
N GLU A 469 7.13 -10.73 -13.42
CA GLU A 469 8.15 -10.91 -14.46
C GLU A 469 8.32 -12.38 -14.90
N GLY A 470 7.66 -13.31 -14.19
CA GLY A 470 7.76 -14.75 -14.43
C GLY A 470 9.14 -15.34 -14.11
N THR A 471 9.95 -14.66 -13.29
CA THR A 471 11.18 -15.19 -12.69
C THR A 471 10.84 -16.26 -11.66
N LEU A 472 9.76 -16.02 -10.90
CA LEU A 472 9.11 -17.01 -10.05
C LEU A 472 7.85 -17.53 -10.75
N CYS A 473 7.74 -18.86 -10.87
CA CYS A 473 6.59 -19.52 -11.50
C CYS A 473 5.53 -19.93 -10.48
N VAL A 474 5.91 -20.14 -9.21
CA VAL A 474 4.98 -20.59 -8.16
C VAL A 474 5.12 -19.74 -6.91
N LEU A 475 3.97 -19.34 -6.35
CA LEU A 475 3.91 -18.63 -5.08
C LEU A 475 3.00 -19.37 -4.09
N CYS A 476 3.59 -19.82 -2.98
CA CYS A 476 2.84 -20.39 -1.86
C CYS A 476 2.46 -19.27 -0.88
N CYS A 477 1.19 -18.91 -0.81
CA CYS A 477 0.75 -17.72 -0.07
C CYS A 477 -0.38 -17.99 0.92
N THR A 478 -0.58 -17.09 1.88
CA THR A 478 -1.80 -17.07 2.71
C THR A 478 -2.88 -16.19 2.08
N SER A 479 -4.10 -16.21 2.64
CA SER A 479 -5.22 -15.36 2.20
C SER A 479 -4.91 -13.86 2.18
N THR A 480 -3.88 -13.40 2.90
CA THR A 480 -3.44 -12.00 2.86
C THR A 480 -3.03 -11.51 1.46
N LEU A 481 -2.68 -12.41 0.53
CA LEU A 481 -2.42 -12.07 -0.87
C LEU A 481 -3.71 -12.00 -1.70
N ALA A 482 -4.79 -12.65 -1.25
CA ALA A 482 -6.06 -12.66 -1.96
C ALA A 482 -6.65 -11.25 -2.10
N ALA A 483 -6.35 -10.38 -1.14
CA ALA A 483 -6.83 -9.01 -1.09
C ALA A 483 -5.66 -8.01 -1.19
N GLY A 484 -5.75 -7.05 -2.12
CA GLY A 484 -4.89 -5.86 -2.09
C GLY A 484 -3.63 -5.83 -2.99
N VAL A 485 -3.37 -6.83 -3.83
CA VAL A 485 -2.34 -6.74 -4.89
C VAL A 485 -2.84 -7.40 -6.16
N ASN A 486 -2.63 -6.81 -7.33
CA ASN A 486 -3.02 -7.42 -8.61
C ASN A 486 -1.98 -8.45 -9.10
N LEU A 487 -2.17 -9.71 -8.71
CA LEU A 487 -1.30 -10.84 -9.07
C LEU A 487 -2.15 -11.95 -9.69
N PRO A 488 -2.35 -11.94 -11.03
CA PRO A 488 -3.02 -13.01 -11.73
C PRO A 488 -2.07 -14.18 -12.00
N ALA A 489 -2.62 -15.39 -12.07
CA ALA A 489 -1.87 -16.60 -12.41
C ALA A 489 -2.71 -17.51 -13.28
N LYS A 490 -2.10 -18.36 -14.12
CA LYS A 490 -2.86 -19.30 -14.97
C LYS A 490 -3.70 -20.25 -14.12
N ARG A 491 -3.10 -20.78 -13.04
CA ARG A 491 -3.75 -21.70 -12.10
C ARG A 491 -3.69 -21.16 -10.67
N VAL A 492 -4.81 -21.30 -9.95
CA VAL A 492 -4.90 -21.01 -8.51
C VAL A 492 -5.31 -22.27 -7.76
N ILE A 493 -4.57 -22.65 -6.72
CA ILE A 493 -4.84 -23.83 -5.91
C ILE A 493 -5.17 -23.39 -4.49
N LEU A 494 -6.33 -23.79 -3.97
CA LEU A 494 -6.72 -23.61 -2.57
C LEU A 494 -6.52 -24.93 -1.84
N ARG A 495 -5.53 -25.01 -0.93
CA ARG A 495 -5.17 -26.26 -0.26
C ARG A 495 -6.18 -26.71 0.80
N SER A 496 -7.03 -25.81 1.27
CA SER A 496 -7.97 -26.09 2.36
C SER A 496 -9.21 -25.21 2.26
N LEU A 497 -10.30 -25.66 2.88
CA LEU A 497 -11.54 -24.92 3.10
C LEU A 497 -11.48 -23.98 4.32
N THR A 498 -10.33 -23.90 5.00
CA THR A 498 -10.15 -23.06 6.18
C THR A 498 -9.02 -22.04 5.99
N ILE A 499 -9.16 -20.89 6.65
CA ILE A 499 -8.10 -19.90 6.85
C ILE A 499 -7.80 -19.91 8.36
N GLY A 500 -6.58 -20.30 8.74
CA GLY A 500 -6.31 -20.65 10.14
C GLY A 500 -7.27 -21.75 10.61
N ASN A 501 -8.07 -21.43 11.63
CA ASN A 501 -9.05 -22.36 12.21
C ASN A 501 -10.50 -22.05 11.80
N ARG A 502 -10.74 -21.02 10.98
CA ARG A 502 -12.09 -20.63 10.54
C ARG A 502 -12.39 -21.11 9.12
N PRO A 503 -13.64 -21.43 8.77
CA PRO A 503 -14.02 -21.71 7.39
C PRO A 503 -13.82 -20.48 6.48
N ILE A 504 -13.56 -20.73 5.21
CA ILE A 504 -13.49 -19.69 4.17
C ILE A 504 -14.89 -19.17 3.87
N MET A 505 -15.04 -17.84 3.79
CA MET A 505 -16.30 -17.20 3.36
C MET A 505 -16.41 -17.17 1.83
N LYS A 506 -17.64 -17.10 1.28
CA LYS A 506 -17.87 -17.09 -0.18
C LYS A 506 -17.11 -15.97 -0.88
N GLN A 507 -17.06 -14.80 -0.26
CA GLN A 507 -16.36 -13.63 -0.80
C GLN A 507 -14.86 -13.90 -0.93
N GLU A 508 -14.24 -14.44 0.12
CA GLU A 508 -12.81 -14.77 0.14
C GLU A 508 -12.47 -15.86 -0.88
N TYR A 509 -13.33 -16.88 -0.99
CA TYR A 509 -13.21 -17.90 -2.03
C TYR A 509 -13.20 -17.28 -3.43
N THR A 510 -14.18 -16.43 -3.73
CA THR A 510 -14.33 -15.77 -5.03
C THR A 510 -13.17 -14.80 -5.34
N GLN A 511 -12.62 -14.13 -4.31
CA GLN A 511 -11.43 -13.28 -4.45
C GLN A 511 -10.17 -14.11 -4.76
N MET A 512 -10.03 -15.29 -4.15
CA MET A 512 -8.92 -16.20 -4.43
C MET A 512 -9.02 -16.82 -5.83
N THR A 513 -10.15 -17.43 -6.19
CA THR A 513 -10.35 -18.07 -7.49
C THR A 513 -10.41 -17.05 -8.65
N GLY A 514 -10.87 -15.83 -8.37
CA GLY A 514 -10.88 -14.71 -9.32
C GLY A 514 -9.49 -14.30 -9.85
N ARG A 515 -8.40 -14.75 -9.22
CA ARG A 515 -7.02 -14.51 -9.67
C ARG A 515 -6.53 -15.47 -10.75
N ALA A 516 -7.32 -16.50 -11.06
CA ALA A 516 -7.00 -17.43 -12.12
C ALA A 516 -7.27 -16.80 -13.50
N GLY A 517 -6.31 -16.95 -14.42
CA GLY A 517 -6.31 -16.39 -15.76
C GLY A 517 -5.65 -15.01 -15.83
N ARG A 518 -4.60 -14.88 -16.65
CA ARG A 518 -3.91 -13.61 -16.94
C ARG A 518 -4.50 -12.98 -18.20
N ALA A 519 -5.18 -11.85 -18.04
CA ALA A 519 -5.76 -11.11 -19.17
C ALA A 519 -4.68 -10.76 -20.21
N GLY A 520 -4.92 -11.10 -21.47
CA GLY A 520 -3.99 -10.87 -22.59
C GLY A 520 -2.86 -11.89 -22.73
N LEU A 521 -2.75 -12.88 -21.82
CA LEU A 521 -1.74 -13.94 -21.89
C LEU A 521 -2.35 -15.34 -21.92
N ASP A 522 -3.44 -15.57 -21.18
CA ASP A 522 -4.09 -16.88 -21.08
C ASP A 522 -5.50 -16.84 -21.69
N ASP A 523 -5.86 -17.85 -22.47
CA ASP A 523 -7.22 -18.01 -23.01
C ASP A 523 -8.24 -18.39 -21.92
N SER A 524 -7.77 -19.09 -20.90
CA SER A 524 -8.57 -19.60 -19.77
C SER A 524 -7.77 -19.58 -18.47
N GLY A 525 -8.46 -19.44 -17.34
CA GLY A 525 -7.91 -19.58 -15.99
C GLY A 525 -8.51 -20.79 -15.30
N GLU A 526 -7.73 -21.42 -14.42
CA GLU A 526 -8.19 -22.59 -13.67
C GLU A 526 -8.04 -22.38 -12.16
N SER A 527 -9.05 -22.76 -11.39
CA SER A 527 -8.92 -22.87 -9.94
C SER A 527 -9.16 -24.29 -9.47
N VAL A 528 -8.36 -24.76 -8.51
CA VAL A 528 -8.50 -26.10 -7.91
C VAL A 528 -8.61 -25.95 -6.40
N ILE A 529 -9.71 -26.40 -5.80
CA ILE A 529 -9.80 -26.53 -4.33
C ILE A 529 -9.57 -27.97 -3.90
N VAL A 530 -8.68 -28.18 -2.93
CA VAL A 530 -8.34 -29.49 -2.38
C VAL A 530 -9.16 -29.72 -1.11
N ILE A 531 -9.94 -30.80 -1.08
CA ILE A 531 -10.81 -31.16 0.04
C ILE A 531 -10.67 -32.64 0.39
N GLN A 532 -11.04 -32.99 1.62
CA GLN A 532 -11.25 -34.37 2.04
C GLN A 532 -12.71 -34.79 1.80
N ARG A 533 -12.97 -36.11 1.72
CA ARG A 533 -14.32 -36.65 1.45
C ARG A 533 -15.38 -36.16 2.44
N ASN A 534 -15.02 -36.02 3.72
CA ASN A 534 -15.90 -35.52 4.78
C ASN A 534 -16.21 -34.01 4.70
N GLN A 535 -15.53 -33.26 3.84
CA GLN A 535 -15.73 -31.81 3.67
C GLN A 535 -16.54 -31.46 2.42
N LYS A 536 -17.06 -32.47 1.71
CA LYS A 536 -17.82 -32.27 0.47
C LYS A 536 -19.07 -31.41 0.71
N ASP A 537 -19.85 -31.70 1.74
CA ASP A 537 -21.07 -30.96 2.06
C ASP A 537 -20.77 -29.47 2.39
N GLN A 538 -19.69 -29.23 3.14
CA GLN A 538 -19.23 -27.88 3.46
C GLN A 538 -18.82 -27.09 2.20
N LEU A 539 -18.21 -27.75 1.21
CA LEU A 539 -17.89 -27.12 -0.06
C LEU A 539 -19.16 -26.84 -0.87
N GLU A 540 -20.09 -27.78 -0.95
CA GLU A 540 -21.34 -27.57 -1.69
C GLU A 540 -22.16 -26.41 -1.10
N GLU A 541 -22.17 -26.28 0.22
CA GLU A 541 -22.74 -25.12 0.91
C GLU A 541 -22.00 -23.82 0.51
N LEU A 542 -20.66 -23.81 0.55
CA LEU A 542 -19.86 -22.67 0.11
C LEU A 542 -20.11 -22.31 -1.37
N LEU A 543 -20.36 -23.29 -2.25
CA LEU A 543 -20.58 -23.04 -3.67
C LEU A 543 -22.00 -22.53 -3.94
N THR A 544 -23.01 -23.07 -3.25
CA THR A 544 -24.43 -22.74 -3.44
C THR A 544 -24.91 -21.53 -2.65
N ASN A 545 -24.24 -21.15 -1.57
CA ASN A 545 -24.64 -19.99 -0.77
C ASN A 545 -24.70 -18.72 -1.64
N VAL A 546 -25.87 -18.07 -1.60
CA VAL A 546 -26.09 -16.76 -2.21
C VAL A 546 -25.08 -15.78 -1.60
N THR A 547 -24.49 -14.92 -2.44
CA THR A 547 -23.57 -13.86 -2.01
C THR A 547 -24.08 -13.17 -0.75
N GLU A 548 -23.23 -13.09 0.28
CA GLU A 548 -23.56 -12.50 1.59
C GLU A 548 -24.18 -11.10 1.44
N GLN A 549 -25.22 -10.82 2.23
CA GLN A 549 -25.88 -9.51 2.26
C GLN A 549 -24.95 -8.47 2.89
N CYS A 550 -24.78 -7.31 2.25
CA CYS A 550 -24.05 -6.19 2.83
C CYS A 550 -24.85 -5.54 3.96
N ARG A 551 -24.66 -5.99 5.19
CA ARG A 551 -25.30 -5.45 6.39
C ARG A 551 -24.46 -4.33 7.02
N SER A 552 -25.12 -3.30 7.51
CA SER A 552 -24.45 -2.24 8.26
C SER A 552 -23.68 -2.79 9.46
N SER A 553 -22.45 -2.29 9.65
CA SER A 553 -21.59 -2.63 10.80
C SER A 553 -21.62 -1.56 11.90
N LEU A 554 -22.52 -0.56 11.84
CA LEU A 554 -22.54 0.53 12.83
C LEU A 554 -22.83 0.03 14.26
N MET A 555 -23.61 -1.05 14.39
CA MET A 555 -24.00 -1.62 15.68
C MET A 555 -23.05 -2.70 16.20
N ASP A 556 -22.07 -3.12 15.41
CA ASP A 556 -21.05 -4.08 15.84
C ASP A 556 -20.30 -3.57 17.08
N ASN A 557 -19.80 -4.50 17.89
CA ASN A 557 -19.02 -4.22 19.10
C ASN A 557 -19.73 -3.21 20.03
N ASN A 558 -21.01 -3.47 20.35
CA ASN A 558 -21.85 -2.64 21.22
C ASN A 558 -22.05 -1.20 20.70
N GLY A 559 -22.38 -1.05 19.42
CA GLY A 559 -22.66 0.26 18.83
C GLY A 559 -21.43 1.14 18.67
N ARG A 560 -20.23 0.56 18.61
CA ARG A 560 -18.97 1.32 18.51
C ARG A 560 -18.96 2.22 17.27
N GLY A 561 -19.39 1.69 16.12
CA GLY A 561 -19.46 2.43 14.87
C GLY A 561 -20.40 3.63 14.96
N LEU A 562 -21.60 3.43 15.51
CA LEU A 562 -22.59 4.49 15.70
C LEU A 562 -22.09 5.57 16.68
N LYS A 563 -21.51 5.18 17.81
CA LYS A 563 -20.93 6.12 18.79
C LYS A 563 -19.84 6.99 18.17
N ASN A 564 -18.94 6.39 17.37
CA ASN A 564 -17.90 7.11 16.63
C ASN A 564 -18.48 8.07 15.59
N LEU A 565 -19.52 7.64 14.86
CA LEU A 565 -20.22 8.48 13.89
C LEU A 565 -20.80 9.74 14.56
N LEU A 566 -21.56 9.56 15.64
CA LEU A 566 -22.21 10.64 16.37
C LEU A 566 -21.18 11.60 16.96
N LEU A 567 -20.16 11.08 17.66
CA LEU A 567 -19.09 11.90 18.23
C LEU A 567 -18.37 12.69 17.15
N SER A 568 -18.10 12.08 15.99
CA SER A 568 -17.39 12.76 14.91
C SER A 568 -18.23 13.85 14.23
N ILE A 569 -19.53 13.64 14.04
CA ILE A 569 -20.42 14.66 13.48
C ILE A 569 -20.54 15.87 14.41
N ILE A 570 -20.71 15.62 15.70
CA ILE A 570 -20.81 16.66 16.73
C ILE A 570 -19.46 17.38 16.86
N GLY A 571 -18.34 16.64 16.86
CA GLY A 571 -17.00 17.19 17.03
C GLY A 571 -16.46 17.99 15.85
N LEU A 572 -16.94 17.68 14.64
CA LEU A 572 -16.71 18.50 13.45
C LEU A 572 -17.65 19.70 13.36
N GLU A 573 -18.55 19.86 14.34
CA GLU A 573 -19.59 20.90 14.35
C GLU A 573 -20.46 20.86 13.08
N MET A 574 -20.62 19.68 12.47
CA MET A 574 -21.48 19.48 11.30
C MET A 574 -22.96 19.64 11.68
N ILE A 575 -23.32 19.11 12.86
CA ILE A 575 -24.68 19.11 13.37
C ILE A 575 -24.67 19.37 14.88
N CYS A 576 -25.43 20.37 15.31
CA CYS A 576 -25.49 20.79 16.72
C CYS A 576 -26.89 20.59 17.35
N SER A 577 -27.90 20.22 16.56
CA SER A 577 -29.27 20.00 17.03
C SER A 577 -29.61 18.51 17.07
N LYS A 578 -30.29 18.07 18.13
CA LYS A 578 -30.77 16.68 18.23
C LYS A 578 -31.70 16.30 17.07
N ALA A 579 -32.57 17.21 16.63
CA ALA A 579 -33.50 16.94 15.53
C ALA A 579 -32.75 16.63 14.22
N ASP A 580 -31.70 17.41 13.94
CA ASP A 580 -30.86 17.23 12.76
C ASP A 580 -30.00 15.97 12.86
N LEU A 581 -29.55 15.59 14.07
CA LEU A 581 -28.84 14.31 14.29
C LEU A 581 -29.74 13.11 13.97
N ILE A 582 -31.01 13.17 14.38
CA ILE A 582 -32.01 12.13 14.03
C ILE A 582 -32.24 12.11 12.52
N ALA A 583 -32.37 13.28 11.87
CA ALA A 583 -32.53 13.38 10.43
C ALA A 583 -31.32 12.82 9.66
N PHE A 584 -30.11 13.00 10.19
CA PHE A 584 -28.90 12.38 9.66
C PHE A 584 -28.88 10.87 9.88
N PHE A 585 -29.19 10.39 11.09
CA PHE A 585 -29.22 8.97 11.42
C PHE A 585 -30.18 8.19 10.51
N LYS A 586 -31.33 8.78 10.17
CA LYS A 586 -32.30 8.20 9.22
C LYS A 586 -31.76 7.97 7.80
N LYS A 587 -30.65 8.60 7.45
CA LYS A 587 -29.98 8.45 6.14
C LYS A 587 -28.86 7.40 6.15
N THR A 588 -28.54 6.80 7.30
CA THR A 588 -27.51 5.75 7.40
C THR A 588 -28.01 4.42 6.81
N LEU A 589 -27.10 3.56 6.37
CA LEU A 589 -27.46 2.22 5.87
C LEU A 589 -28.12 1.42 6.99
N PHE A 590 -27.61 1.53 8.23
CA PHE A 590 -28.22 0.91 9.41
C PHE A 590 -29.71 1.22 9.52
N TYR A 591 -30.09 2.49 9.50
CA TYR A 591 -31.49 2.86 9.63
C TYR A 591 -32.33 2.33 8.45
N ILE A 592 -31.83 2.42 7.23
CA ILE A 592 -32.54 1.96 6.03
C ILE A 592 -32.87 0.46 6.12
N GLN A 593 -31.93 -0.35 6.61
CA GLN A 593 -32.09 -1.80 6.75
C GLN A 593 -33.00 -2.21 7.90
N PHE A 594 -32.98 -1.46 9.02
CA PHE A 594 -33.68 -1.84 10.24
C PHE A 594 -34.93 -1.01 10.56
N LYS A 595 -35.30 -0.01 9.75
CA LYS A 595 -36.46 0.88 9.99
C LYS A 595 -37.81 0.14 10.16
N ASN A 596 -37.98 -0.99 9.50
CA ASN A 596 -39.21 -1.78 9.51
C ASN A 596 -39.10 -3.04 10.38
N SER A 597 -37.99 -3.21 11.11
CA SER A 597 -37.81 -4.37 11.97
C SER A 597 -38.67 -4.24 13.23
N SER A 598 -39.49 -5.24 13.52
CA SER A 598 -40.29 -5.32 14.75
C SER A 598 -39.45 -5.64 15.99
N GLU A 599 -38.25 -6.20 15.80
CA GLU A 599 -37.38 -6.67 16.90
C GLU A 599 -36.46 -5.56 17.43
N ILE A 600 -36.13 -4.55 16.61
CA ILE A 600 -35.12 -3.54 16.92
C ILE A 600 -35.69 -2.14 16.78
N SER A 601 -35.86 -1.46 17.91
CA SER A 601 -36.17 -0.03 17.92
C SER A 601 -34.91 0.78 17.61
N THR A 602 -34.75 1.15 16.34
CA THR A 602 -33.59 1.95 15.87
C THR A 602 -33.47 3.30 16.59
N THR A 603 -34.59 3.89 17.01
CA THR A 603 -34.62 5.14 17.79
C THR A 603 -34.07 4.94 19.19
N ASP A 604 -34.40 3.83 19.86
CA ASP A 604 -33.90 3.57 21.21
C ASP A 604 -32.39 3.34 21.21
N LEU A 605 -31.87 2.59 20.22
CA LEU A 605 -30.43 2.39 20.04
C LEU A 605 -29.66 3.69 19.80
N PHE A 606 -30.25 4.63 19.06
CA PHE A 606 -29.69 5.96 18.86
C PHE A 606 -29.66 6.76 20.17
N GLU A 607 -30.77 6.76 20.93
CA GLU A 607 -30.85 7.44 22.22
C GLU A 607 -29.87 6.84 23.24
N ASP A 608 -29.73 5.52 23.28
CA ASP A 608 -28.77 4.83 24.16
C ASP A 608 -27.32 5.17 23.80
N SER A 609 -27.02 5.27 22.50
CA SER A 609 -25.70 5.71 22.03
C SER A 609 -25.42 7.17 22.42
N LEU A 610 -26.40 8.06 22.33
CA LEU A 610 -26.27 9.44 22.81
C LEU A 610 -26.11 9.52 24.32
N ARG A 611 -26.92 8.79 25.09
CA ARG A 611 -26.82 8.72 26.56
C ARG A 611 -25.44 8.22 26.98
N TYR A 612 -24.91 7.21 26.30
CA TYR A 612 -23.54 6.74 26.53
C TYR A 612 -22.52 7.86 26.32
N LEU A 613 -22.61 8.62 25.22
CA LEU A 613 -21.68 9.73 24.97
C LEU A 613 -21.74 10.84 26.03
N VAL A 614 -22.93 11.09 26.58
CA VAL A 614 -23.13 12.05 27.69
C VAL A 614 -22.55 11.52 28.99
N ASN A 615 -22.93 10.30 29.38
CA ASN A 615 -22.51 9.67 30.64
C ASN A 615 -20.99 9.52 30.70
N GLU A 616 -20.37 9.24 29.56
CA GLU A 616 -18.92 9.10 29.47
C GLU A 616 -18.17 10.44 29.35
N GLY A 617 -18.89 11.57 29.26
CA GLY A 617 -18.31 12.91 29.26
C GLY A 617 -17.76 13.37 27.91
N PHE A 618 -18.15 12.74 26.79
CA PHE A 618 -17.74 13.17 25.45
C PHE A 618 -18.55 14.37 24.94
N ILE A 619 -19.83 14.45 25.31
CA ILE A 619 -20.75 15.51 24.89
C ILE A 619 -21.57 16.03 26.07
N LEU A 620 -22.06 17.26 25.93
CA LEU A 620 -22.98 17.91 26.84
C LEU A 620 -24.29 18.22 26.10
N ILE A 621 -25.41 18.05 26.79
CA ILE A 621 -26.74 18.35 26.25
C ILE A 621 -27.31 19.54 27.00
N ASN A 622 -27.46 20.67 26.29
CA ASN A 622 -28.02 21.90 26.83
C ASN A 622 -29.44 22.13 26.28
N ARG A 623 -30.38 22.45 27.17
CA ARG A 623 -31.73 22.90 26.79
C ARG A 623 -31.71 24.43 26.65
N LYS A 624 -32.02 24.96 25.47
CA LYS A 624 -32.24 26.42 25.34
C LYS A 624 -33.47 26.82 26.16
N ASN A 625 -33.38 27.94 26.88
CA ASN A 625 -34.39 28.43 27.80
C ASN A 625 -35.74 28.71 27.12
N LYS A 626 -36.82 28.39 27.86
CA LYS A 626 -38.24 28.65 27.57
C LYS A 626 -38.51 30.15 27.35
N THR A 627 -38.48 30.65 26.11
CA THR A 627 -39.11 31.96 25.79
C THR A 627 -39.88 32.01 24.47
N THR A 628 -39.99 30.91 23.72
CA THR A 628 -40.93 30.82 22.60
C THR A 628 -41.44 29.38 22.48
N PHE A 629 -42.73 29.25 22.13
CA PHE A 629 -43.52 28.02 22.03
C PHE A 629 -43.07 27.10 20.87
N SER A 630 -41.80 26.70 20.85
CA SER A 630 -41.34 25.56 20.05
C SER A 630 -40.69 24.55 20.98
N SER A 631 -41.37 23.43 21.21
CA SER A 631 -40.73 22.21 21.69
C SER A 631 -39.56 21.85 20.78
N ASP A 632 -38.42 21.48 21.38
CA ASP A 632 -37.20 20.93 20.75
C ASP A 632 -36.19 21.87 20.10
N SER A 633 -35.44 22.62 20.92
CA SER A 633 -34.05 22.95 20.57
C SER A 633 -33.08 22.45 21.63
N ILE A 634 -32.99 21.13 21.74
CA ILE A 634 -31.90 20.45 22.46
C ILE A 634 -30.63 20.66 21.64
N VAL A 635 -29.69 21.44 22.19
CA VAL A 635 -28.38 21.69 21.59
C VAL A 635 -27.38 20.72 22.18
N VAL A 636 -26.63 20.06 21.32
CA VAL A 636 -25.56 19.13 21.69
C VAL A 636 -24.23 19.83 21.47
N GLN A 637 -23.38 19.86 22.50
CA GLN A 637 -22.05 20.45 22.47
C GLN A 637 -21.00 19.38 22.79
N ILE A 638 -19.82 19.49 22.18
CA ILE A 638 -18.70 18.58 22.47
C ILE A 638 -17.88 19.09 23.65
N THR A 639 -17.35 18.17 24.48
CA THR A 639 -16.39 18.51 25.54
C THR A 639 -14.96 18.59 24.99
N ASN A 640 -14.01 19.15 25.75
CA ASN A 640 -12.59 19.11 25.39
C ASN A 640 -12.08 17.68 25.23
N PHE A 641 -12.51 16.77 26.11
CA PHE A 641 -12.19 15.34 26.01
C PHE A 641 -12.79 14.70 24.76
N GLY A 642 -14.07 14.97 24.45
CA GLY A 642 -14.70 14.51 23.21
C GLY A 642 -13.98 15.01 21.96
N LYS A 643 -13.56 16.29 21.97
CA LYS A 643 -12.81 16.91 20.88
C LYS A 643 -11.43 16.27 20.71
N ALA A 644 -10.74 15.96 21.81
CA ALA A 644 -9.46 15.24 21.82
C ALA A 644 -9.60 13.85 21.18
N VAL A 645 -10.62 13.09 21.55
CA VAL A 645 -10.90 11.75 20.99
C VAL A 645 -11.24 11.83 19.50
N CYS A 646 -12.10 12.77 19.11
CA CYS A 646 -12.48 12.97 17.71
C CYS A 646 -11.27 13.31 16.82
N LYS A 647 -10.39 14.23 17.25
CA LYS A 647 -9.23 14.67 16.46
C LYS A 647 -8.08 13.65 16.43
N SER A 648 -7.90 12.91 17.53
CA SER A 648 -6.84 11.90 17.63
C SER A 648 -7.17 10.62 16.86
N GLY A 649 -8.46 10.33 16.62
CA GLY A 649 -8.91 9.07 16.06
C GLY A 649 -8.73 7.88 17.00
N ILE A 650 -8.52 8.14 18.30
CA ILE A 650 -8.47 7.10 19.33
C ILE A 650 -9.88 6.53 19.52
N ASP A 651 -9.96 5.22 19.71
CA ASP A 651 -11.23 4.54 19.90
C ASP A 651 -11.91 4.97 21.21
N ILE A 652 -13.21 5.30 21.12
CA ILE A 652 -14.06 5.71 22.23
C ILE A 652 -13.95 4.72 23.40
N GLN A 653 -13.93 3.42 23.13
CA GLN A 653 -13.90 2.38 24.17
C GLN A 653 -12.62 2.40 25.02
N ILE A 654 -11.48 2.75 24.44
CA ILE A 654 -10.17 2.78 25.15
C ILE A 654 -9.78 4.19 25.61
N SER A 655 -10.42 5.23 25.09
CA SER A 655 -10.02 6.63 25.28
C SER A 655 -9.85 7.04 26.75
N LYS A 656 -10.75 6.60 27.64
CA LYS A 656 -10.64 6.86 29.10
C LYS A 656 -9.44 6.17 29.72
N GLN A 657 -9.16 4.93 29.32
CA GLN A 657 -7.99 4.19 29.80
C GLN A 657 -6.70 4.85 29.30
N VAL A 658 -6.66 5.29 28.04
CA VAL A 658 -5.53 6.06 27.51
C VAL A 658 -5.31 7.33 28.33
N TYR A 659 -6.37 8.10 28.60
CA TYR A 659 -6.26 9.33 29.38
C TYR A 659 -5.74 9.08 30.80
N SER A 660 -6.26 8.06 31.48
CA SER A 660 -5.80 7.64 32.81
C SER A 660 -4.32 7.25 32.79
N ASP A 661 -3.92 6.38 31.86
CA ASP A 661 -2.53 5.91 31.73
C ASP A 661 -1.57 7.06 31.42
N LEU A 662 -1.96 8.01 30.55
CA LEU A 662 -1.15 9.20 30.26
C LEU A 662 -1.05 10.14 31.46
N THR A 663 -2.13 10.28 32.24
CA THR A 663 -2.12 11.12 33.45
C THR A 663 -1.17 10.53 34.49
N ILE A 664 -1.23 9.22 34.73
CA ILE A 664 -0.30 8.50 35.61
C ILE A 664 1.13 8.64 35.11
N ALA A 665 1.34 8.46 33.80
CA ALA A 665 2.65 8.62 33.18
C ALA A 665 3.18 10.05 33.35
N SER A 666 2.34 11.08 33.21
CA SER A 666 2.74 12.49 33.37
C SER A 666 3.19 12.84 34.79
N GLN A 667 2.65 12.16 35.82
CA GLN A 667 3.01 12.38 37.22
C GLN A 667 4.37 11.76 37.58
N SER A 668 4.78 10.71 36.88
CA SER A 668 5.97 9.91 37.23
C SER A 668 6.75 9.43 36.00
N MET A 669 6.94 10.31 35.01
CA MET A 669 7.59 9.94 33.77
C MET A 669 9.10 9.77 33.94
N MET A 670 9.62 8.59 33.57
CA MET A 670 11.06 8.40 33.44
C MET A 670 11.55 8.99 32.13
N LEU A 671 12.41 10.01 32.23
CA LEU A 671 13.02 10.69 31.07
C LEU A 671 14.46 10.25 30.80
N THR A 672 15.09 9.52 31.73
CA THR A 672 16.45 8.99 31.57
C THR A 672 16.53 7.94 30.48
N THR A 673 15.47 7.14 30.33
CA THR A 673 15.32 6.15 29.26
C THR A 673 14.05 6.40 28.48
N ARG A 674 14.00 5.94 27.23
CA ARG A 674 12.82 6.10 26.35
C ARG A 674 11.80 4.97 26.52
N LEU A 675 12.07 3.96 27.34
CA LEU A 675 11.22 2.78 27.48
C LEU A 675 9.79 3.13 27.91
N HIS A 676 9.62 4.09 28.83
CA HIS A 676 8.30 4.51 29.28
C HIS A 676 7.51 5.20 28.15
N LEU A 677 8.17 6.08 27.38
CA LEU A 677 7.55 6.75 26.24
C LEU A 677 7.20 5.78 25.10
N ILE A 678 8.05 4.76 24.88
CA ILE A 678 7.77 3.64 23.96
C ILE A 678 6.53 2.89 24.45
N TYR A 679 6.45 2.54 25.74
CA TYR A 679 5.30 1.83 26.31
C TYR A 679 3.98 2.60 26.14
N CYS A 680 3.98 3.91 26.43
CA CYS A 680 2.80 4.76 26.22
C CYS A 680 2.34 4.75 24.75
N SER A 681 3.28 4.62 23.81
CA SER A 681 3.03 4.62 22.37
C SER A 681 2.57 3.26 21.81
N ILE A 682 2.39 2.23 22.65
CA ILE A 682 1.90 0.93 22.19
C ILE A 682 0.36 0.87 22.27
N PRO A 683 -0.32 0.60 21.15
CA PRO A 683 -1.78 0.48 21.11
C PRO A 683 -2.32 -0.68 21.97
N TYR A 684 -3.56 -0.52 22.44
CA TYR A 684 -4.25 -1.45 23.33
C TYR A 684 -4.92 -2.64 22.60
N THR A 685 -5.19 -2.50 21.30
CA THR A 685 -6.13 -3.34 20.55
C THR A 685 -5.51 -4.49 19.74
N ASN A 686 -4.18 -4.58 19.62
CA ASN A 686 -3.51 -5.48 18.66
C ASN A 686 -2.81 -6.71 19.31
N GLN A 687 -3.33 -7.23 20.42
CA GLN A 687 -2.50 -8.06 21.32
C GLN A 687 -2.94 -9.51 21.56
N GLU A 688 -3.97 -10.01 20.87
CA GLU A 688 -4.52 -11.33 21.19
C GLU A 688 -3.65 -12.53 20.75
N GLU A 689 -2.52 -12.33 20.06
CA GLU A 689 -1.70 -13.45 19.54
C GLU A 689 -0.19 -13.32 19.78
N LEU A 690 0.27 -12.52 20.75
CA LEU A 690 1.69 -12.51 21.08
C LEU A 690 2.01 -13.67 22.02
N ASN A 691 2.66 -14.71 21.47
CA ASN A 691 3.19 -15.80 22.29
C ASN A 691 4.49 -15.35 22.98
N ILE A 692 4.41 -14.98 24.25
CA ILE A 692 5.54 -14.47 25.03
C ILE A 692 6.55 -15.61 25.25
N SER A 693 7.75 -15.45 24.70
CA SER A 693 8.89 -16.26 25.10
C SER A 693 9.41 -15.75 26.44
N TRP A 694 9.15 -16.50 27.51
CA TRP A 694 9.61 -16.17 28.87
C TRP A 694 11.13 -16.22 29.01
N ASP A 695 11.82 -17.04 28.20
CA ASP A 695 13.28 -17.04 28.12
C ASP A 695 13.79 -15.72 27.53
N ALA A 696 13.18 -15.24 26.46
CA ALA A 696 13.52 -13.95 25.87
C ALA A 696 13.21 -12.80 26.85
N PHE A 697 12.05 -12.85 27.52
CA PHE A 697 11.68 -11.84 28.53
C PHE A 697 12.75 -11.78 29.64
N TYR A 698 13.11 -12.93 30.21
CA TYR A 698 14.12 -13.02 31.26
C TYR A 698 15.47 -12.45 30.82
N ASN A 699 15.93 -12.81 29.62
CA ASN A 699 17.20 -12.32 29.08
C ASN A 699 17.19 -10.81 28.87
N GLU A 700 16.05 -10.24 28.47
CA GLU A 700 15.90 -8.79 28.33
C GLU A 700 15.79 -8.06 29.66
N TYR A 701 15.07 -8.63 30.62
CA TYR A 701 14.95 -8.05 31.95
C TYR A 701 16.33 -7.85 32.59
N ASN A 702 17.24 -8.81 32.41
CA ASN A 702 18.62 -8.72 32.90
C ASN A 702 19.47 -7.61 32.25
N LYS A 703 19.04 -7.08 31.09
CA LYS A 703 19.72 -5.98 30.38
C LYS A 703 19.10 -4.61 30.69
N LEU A 704 18.09 -4.57 31.56
CA LEU A 704 17.45 -3.32 31.96
C LEU A 704 18.28 -2.60 33.02
N ASP A 705 18.30 -1.28 32.93
CA ASP A 705 18.91 -0.48 33.99
C ASP A 705 18.03 -0.47 35.25
N LYS A 706 18.59 -0.11 36.40
CA LYS A 706 17.85 -0.05 37.68
C LYS A 706 16.58 0.80 37.60
N CYS A 707 16.58 1.88 36.81
CA CYS A 707 15.40 2.71 36.58
C CYS A 707 14.33 1.95 35.77
N GLU A 708 14.72 1.27 34.70
CA GLU A 708 13.81 0.49 33.87
C GLU A 708 13.20 -0.70 34.63
N MET A 709 13.98 -1.36 35.49
CA MET A 709 13.48 -2.39 36.40
C MET A 709 12.40 -1.83 37.34
N LYS A 710 12.64 -0.67 37.97
CA LYS A 710 11.65 -0.01 38.83
C LYS A 710 10.34 0.33 38.10
N MET A 711 10.42 0.69 36.83
CA MET A 711 9.23 0.94 36.01
C MET A 711 8.45 -0.35 35.77
N LEU A 712 9.11 -1.48 35.51
CA LEU A 712 8.43 -2.78 35.41
C LEU A 712 7.85 -3.24 36.75
N GLU A 713 8.56 -3.02 37.85
CA GLU A 713 8.06 -3.28 39.21
C GLU A 713 6.80 -2.47 39.52
N ALA A 714 6.69 -1.22 39.05
CA ALA A 714 5.48 -0.41 39.18
C ALA A 714 4.28 -0.99 38.39
N PHE A 715 4.53 -1.77 37.34
CA PHE A 715 3.50 -2.57 36.65
C PHE A 715 3.26 -3.94 37.29
N GLY A 716 3.92 -4.26 38.41
CA GLY A 716 3.86 -5.56 39.08
C GLY A 716 4.72 -6.66 38.43
N ILE A 717 5.66 -6.29 37.55
CA ILE A 717 6.56 -7.22 36.86
C ILE A 717 7.95 -7.12 37.51
N ASP A 718 8.20 -7.98 38.48
CA ASP A 718 9.52 -8.14 39.10
C ASP A 718 10.24 -9.40 38.56
N MET A 719 11.50 -9.56 38.96
CA MET A 719 12.31 -10.72 38.58
C MET A 719 11.70 -12.05 39.07
N CYS A 720 11.06 -12.04 40.25
CA CYS A 720 10.42 -13.21 40.84
C CYS A 720 9.24 -13.69 39.98
N TYR A 721 8.43 -12.75 39.49
CA TYR A 721 7.31 -13.00 38.59
C TYR A 721 7.79 -13.67 37.30
N ILE A 722 8.82 -13.13 36.65
CA ILE A 722 9.34 -13.66 35.38
C ILE A 722 9.91 -15.08 35.58
N ILE A 723 10.67 -15.33 36.65
CA ILE A 723 11.24 -16.65 36.93
C ILE A 723 10.13 -17.69 37.17
N LYS A 724 9.10 -17.36 37.96
CA LYS A 724 7.95 -18.24 38.20
C LYS A 724 7.25 -18.61 36.89
N ARG A 725 7.06 -17.63 36.00
CA ARG A 725 6.45 -17.84 34.69
C ARG A 725 7.30 -18.72 33.77
N LYS A 726 8.62 -18.49 33.75
CA LYS A 726 9.57 -19.34 33.03
C LYS A 726 9.55 -20.80 33.51
N GLN A 727 9.32 -21.04 34.80
CA GLN A 727 9.17 -22.38 35.38
C GLN A 727 7.79 -23.01 35.13
N GLY A 728 6.87 -22.32 34.43
CA GLY A 728 5.52 -22.80 34.16
C GLY A 728 4.57 -22.73 35.36
N ILE A 729 4.96 -22.06 36.45
CA ILE A 729 4.14 -21.90 37.64
C ILE A 729 3.14 -20.77 37.38
N ALA A 730 1.88 -21.12 37.18
CA ALA A 730 0.79 -20.15 37.11
C ALA A 730 0.52 -19.57 38.50
N ALA A 731 0.96 -18.34 38.76
CA ALA A 731 0.61 -17.64 40.00
C ALA A 731 -0.92 -17.47 40.06
N SER A 732 -1.59 -18.13 41.01
CA SER A 732 -3.04 -18.35 40.98
C SER A 732 -3.90 -17.21 41.57
N LYS A 733 -3.31 -16.07 41.97
CA LYS A 733 -4.07 -14.92 42.53
C LYS A 733 -3.68 -13.53 41.98
N ASP A 734 -2.46 -13.32 41.50
CA ASP A 734 -1.97 -12.04 40.92
C ASP A 734 -1.66 -12.18 39.42
N LEU A 735 -2.62 -12.67 38.65
CA LEU A 735 -2.49 -12.69 37.19
C LEU A 735 -2.62 -11.25 36.67
N LEU A 736 -1.47 -10.60 36.44
CA LEU A 736 -1.41 -9.39 35.65
C LEU A 736 -2.25 -9.53 34.38
N ASN A 737 -2.93 -8.45 34.02
CA ASN A 737 -3.73 -8.40 32.82
C ASN A 737 -2.84 -8.76 31.61
N LEU A 738 -3.25 -9.77 30.85
CA LEU A 738 -2.53 -10.26 29.67
C LEU A 738 -2.24 -9.13 28.66
N SER A 739 -3.15 -8.15 28.55
CA SER A 739 -2.94 -6.97 27.73
C SER A 739 -1.76 -6.12 28.22
N THR A 740 -1.68 -5.80 29.51
CA THR A 740 -0.54 -5.06 30.08
C THR A 740 0.78 -5.80 29.82
N LEU A 741 0.80 -7.11 30.04
CA LEU A 741 1.99 -7.93 29.80
C LEU A 741 2.40 -7.94 28.32
N ASN A 742 1.46 -8.09 27.40
CA ASN A 742 1.71 -8.03 25.96
C ASN A 742 2.21 -6.65 25.52
N ARG A 743 1.70 -5.56 26.12
CA ARG A 743 2.20 -4.18 25.89
C ARG A 743 3.63 -4.02 26.36
N VAL A 744 3.95 -4.50 27.56
CA VAL A 744 5.33 -4.45 28.09
C VAL A 744 6.28 -5.25 27.20
N TYR A 745 5.90 -6.46 26.80
CA TYR A 745 6.74 -7.29 25.94
C TYR A 745 6.97 -6.64 24.57
N ALA A 746 5.93 -6.05 23.97
CA ALA A 746 6.05 -5.27 22.75
C ALA A 746 6.96 -4.03 22.93
N ALA A 747 6.95 -3.40 24.11
CA ALA A 747 7.84 -2.28 24.42
C ALA A 747 9.31 -2.70 24.47
N LEU A 748 9.59 -3.89 25.02
CA LEU A 748 10.93 -4.46 25.06
C LEU A 748 11.45 -4.79 23.64
N ILE A 749 10.59 -5.32 22.77
CA ILE A 749 10.92 -5.54 21.35
C ILE A 749 11.30 -4.21 20.68
N LEU A 750 10.47 -3.17 20.83
CA LEU A 750 10.74 -1.85 20.24
C LEU A 750 11.96 -1.18 20.86
N ARG A 751 12.24 -1.38 22.15
CA ARG A 751 13.46 -0.88 22.81
C ARG A 751 14.72 -1.46 22.17
N GLN A 752 14.75 -2.75 21.86
CA GLN A 752 15.91 -3.34 21.16
C GLN A 752 16.11 -2.73 19.77
N ILE A 753 15.04 -2.58 19.00
CA ILE A 753 15.11 -1.97 17.67
C ILE A 753 15.56 -0.51 17.77
N TRP A 754 15.06 0.23 18.76
CA TRP A 754 15.48 1.61 19.03
C TRP A 754 16.97 1.71 19.37
N ASN A 755 17.51 0.72 20.07
CA ASN A 755 18.93 0.61 20.40
C ASN A 755 19.79 0.05 19.24
N GLN A 756 19.31 0.19 17.99
CA GLN A 756 20.04 -0.13 16.75
C GLN A 756 20.35 -1.63 16.53
N HIS A 757 19.62 -2.54 17.18
CA HIS A 757 19.71 -3.96 16.87
C HIS A 757 19.01 -4.31 15.55
N ASN A 758 19.60 -5.23 14.77
CA ASN A 758 19.04 -5.69 13.50
C ASN A 758 17.69 -6.41 13.68
N LEU A 759 16.72 -6.10 12.82
CA LEU A 759 15.40 -6.73 12.75
C LEU A 759 15.46 -8.26 12.80
N TRP A 760 16.44 -8.87 12.12
CA TRP A 760 16.65 -10.32 12.12
C TRP A 760 17.04 -10.87 13.48
N ASP A 761 17.92 -10.16 14.18
CA ASP A 761 18.46 -10.61 15.47
C ASP A 761 17.40 -10.43 16.57
N VAL A 762 16.65 -9.32 16.53
CA VAL A 762 15.50 -9.11 17.42
C VAL A 762 14.39 -10.13 17.15
N ALA A 763 14.06 -10.40 15.89
CA ALA A 763 13.07 -11.41 15.52
C ALA A 763 13.43 -12.80 16.07
N ALA A 764 14.71 -13.20 15.95
CA ALA A 764 15.20 -14.45 16.51
C ALA A 764 15.18 -14.45 18.04
N ALA A 765 15.63 -13.36 18.69
CA ALA A 765 15.70 -13.25 20.14
C ALA A 765 14.32 -13.37 20.82
N PHE A 766 13.30 -12.72 20.24
CA PHE A 766 11.94 -12.74 20.78
C PHE A 766 11.03 -13.82 20.18
N ALA A 767 11.56 -14.68 19.29
CA ALA A 767 10.80 -15.71 18.57
C ALA A 767 9.56 -15.18 17.81
N VAL A 768 9.68 -13.98 17.23
CA VAL A 768 8.62 -13.32 16.45
C VAL A 768 9.02 -13.18 14.99
N SER A 769 8.04 -13.05 14.09
CA SER A 769 8.33 -12.80 12.68
C SER A 769 8.81 -11.37 12.41
N ARG A 770 9.66 -11.18 11.41
CA ARG A 770 10.19 -9.85 11.03
C ARG A 770 9.10 -8.90 10.54
N GLY A 771 8.11 -9.42 9.80
CA GLY A 771 6.92 -8.66 9.42
C GLY A 771 6.08 -8.20 10.62
N TYR A 772 6.03 -8.97 11.71
CA TYR A 772 5.37 -8.55 12.95
C TYR A 772 6.06 -7.34 13.58
N ILE A 773 7.39 -7.35 13.69
CA ILE A 773 8.14 -6.21 14.23
C ILE A 773 7.93 -4.96 13.36
N GLN A 774 7.99 -5.10 12.03
CA GLN A 774 7.71 -3.98 11.12
C GLN A 774 6.30 -3.41 11.32
N HIS A 775 5.29 -4.27 11.46
CA HIS A 775 3.93 -3.85 11.78
C HIS A 775 3.83 -3.17 13.15
N LEU A 776 4.52 -3.68 14.17
CA LEU A 776 4.54 -3.11 15.51
C LEU A 776 5.10 -1.68 15.50
N ILE A 777 6.20 -1.43 14.78
CA ILE A 777 6.78 -0.09 14.63
C ILE A 777 5.77 0.86 13.96
N GLN A 778 5.16 0.45 12.84
CA GLN A 778 4.17 1.28 12.13
C GLN A 778 2.95 1.58 13.02
N SER A 779 2.44 0.56 13.71
CA SER A 779 1.30 0.68 14.61
C SER A 779 1.60 1.59 15.80
N ALA A 780 2.79 1.49 16.40
CA ALA A 780 3.21 2.33 17.52
C ALA A 780 3.45 3.78 17.07
N ALA A 781 4.05 4.01 15.91
CA ALA A 781 4.25 5.35 15.36
C ALA A 781 2.92 6.04 15.00
N SER A 782 1.98 5.30 14.40
CA SER A 782 0.64 5.80 14.14
C SER A 782 -0.09 6.16 15.44
N PHE A 783 0.02 5.31 16.47
CA PHE A 783 -0.61 5.59 17.77
C PHE A 783 0.06 6.75 18.49
N ALA A 784 1.39 6.88 18.47
CA ALA A 784 2.11 8.04 18.99
C ALA A 784 1.66 9.35 18.32
N SER A 785 1.38 9.32 17.02
CA SER A 785 0.84 10.47 16.28
C SER A 785 -0.59 10.80 16.72
N SER A 786 -1.43 9.79 16.97
CA SER A 786 -2.76 9.97 17.56
C SER A 786 -2.68 10.54 18.98
N LEU A 787 -1.75 10.05 19.81
CA LEU A 787 -1.52 10.55 21.17
C LEU A 787 -1.07 12.01 21.16
N LEU A 788 -0.19 12.40 20.23
CA LEU A 788 0.23 13.80 20.07
C LEU A 788 -0.99 14.70 19.82
N ARG A 789 -1.87 14.35 18.87
CA ARG A 789 -3.11 15.09 18.58
C ARG A 789 -4.08 15.10 19.76
N PHE A 790 -4.11 14.02 20.54
CA PHE A 790 -4.90 13.94 21.75
C PHE A 790 -4.39 14.94 22.81
N CYS A 791 -3.08 14.94 23.07
CA CYS A 791 -2.42 15.86 23.99
C CYS A 791 -2.47 17.33 23.52
N GLU A 792 -2.60 17.59 22.22
CA GLU A 792 -2.81 18.95 21.70
C GLU A 792 -4.15 19.59 22.14
N GLN A 793 -5.16 18.77 22.46
CA GLN A 793 -6.46 19.26 22.92
C GLN A 793 -6.63 19.22 24.44
N MET A 794 -5.75 18.51 25.16
CA MET A 794 -5.81 18.36 26.62
C MET A 794 -4.69 19.18 27.27
N GLU A 795 -5.04 20.31 27.88
CA GLU A 795 -4.08 21.26 28.47
C GLU A 795 -3.22 20.62 29.58
N ASP A 796 -3.80 19.71 30.36
CA ASP A 796 -3.13 19.01 31.47
C ASP A 796 -1.96 18.12 31.00
N LEU A 797 -1.91 17.75 29.72
CA LEU A 797 -0.90 16.83 29.15
C LEU A 797 0.16 17.57 28.31
N TRP A 798 0.38 18.87 28.56
CA TRP A 798 1.31 19.70 27.80
C TRP A 798 2.75 19.14 27.76
N ALA A 799 3.21 18.51 28.85
CA ALA A 799 4.55 17.95 28.92
C ALA A 799 4.72 16.78 27.93
N LEU A 800 3.71 15.91 27.84
CA LEU A 800 3.69 14.80 26.89
C LEU A 800 3.60 15.28 25.45
N LYS A 801 2.85 16.37 25.18
CA LYS A 801 2.81 17.00 23.86
C LYS A 801 4.22 17.38 23.37
N SER A 802 5.03 17.99 24.24
CA SER A 802 6.41 18.37 23.90
C SER A 802 7.33 17.17 23.69
N LEU A 803 7.13 16.07 24.42
CA LEU A 803 7.93 14.86 24.27
C LEU A 803 7.56 14.05 23.02
N LEU A 804 6.27 14.03 22.66
CA LEU A 804 5.74 13.25 21.53
C LEU A 804 5.96 13.91 20.16
N SER A 805 6.18 15.23 20.10
CA SER A 805 6.32 15.98 18.84
C SER A 805 7.49 15.50 17.96
N ASP A 806 8.66 15.32 18.57
CA ASP A 806 9.85 14.78 17.91
C ASP A 806 9.88 13.26 17.95
N PHE A 807 9.40 12.67 19.06
CA PHE A 807 9.43 11.23 19.26
C PHE A 807 8.54 10.47 18.28
N SER A 808 7.34 10.97 17.94
CA SER A 808 6.43 10.30 17.00
C SER A 808 7.07 10.08 15.62
N ARG A 809 7.76 11.09 15.09
CA ARG A 809 8.51 11.02 13.83
C ARG A 809 9.72 10.10 13.94
N ALA A 810 10.46 10.19 15.03
CA ALA A 810 11.61 9.34 15.30
C ALA A 810 11.22 7.85 15.44
N LEU A 811 10.07 7.56 16.05
CA LEU A 811 9.54 6.21 16.25
C LEU A 811 9.11 5.54 14.95
N ALA A 812 8.60 6.31 13.96
CA ALA A 812 8.26 5.77 12.64
C ALA A 812 9.44 5.05 11.96
N TYR A 813 10.67 5.45 12.29
CA TYR A 813 11.90 4.90 11.75
C TYR A 813 12.77 4.20 12.82
N CYS A 814 12.37 4.28 14.10
CA CYS A 814 13.15 3.90 15.27
C CYS A 814 14.58 4.49 15.28
N VAL A 815 14.74 5.75 14.86
CA VAL A 815 16.05 6.44 14.78
C VAL A 815 16.15 7.59 15.79
N ARG A 816 17.37 8.11 15.96
CA ARG A 816 17.58 9.38 16.67
C ARG A 816 16.96 10.55 15.88
N ALA A 817 16.46 11.57 16.58
CA ALA A 817 15.76 12.71 15.96
C ALA A 817 16.58 13.41 14.86
N GLU A 818 17.90 13.51 15.03
CA GLU A 818 18.86 14.09 14.06
C GLU A 818 18.84 13.40 12.69
N LEU A 819 18.48 12.11 12.65
CA LEU A 819 18.49 11.31 11.42
C LEU A 819 17.16 11.41 10.66
N VAL A 820 16.09 11.89 11.30
CA VAL A 820 14.73 11.96 10.72
C VAL A 820 14.70 12.70 9.38
N PRO A 821 15.38 13.85 9.18
CA PRO A 821 15.37 14.54 7.89
C PRO A 821 15.93 13.67 6.75
N LEU A 822 16.98 12.90 7.02
CA LEU A 822 17.59 12.01 6.03
C LEU A 822 16.69 10.82 5.72
N MET A 823 15.91 10.35 6.71
CA MET A 823 14.94 9.29 6.52
C MET A 823 13.86 9.63 5.49
N GLU A 824 13.68 10.89 5.07
CA GLU A 824 12.71 11.27 4.04
C GLU A 824 13.12 10.89 2.61
N ILE A 825 14.39 10.55 2.35
CA ILE A 825 14.87 10.24 0.98
C ILE A 825 14.45 8.82 0.58
N GLN A 826 13.95 8.59 -0.64
CA GLN A 826 13.30 7.34 -1.09
C GLN A 826 14.15 6.05 -1.01
N ARG A 827 15.47 6.16 -0.79
CA ARG A 827 16.37 5.02 -0.48
C ARG A 827 16.90 5.00 0.96
N VAL A 828 16.55 5.99 1.76
CA VAL A 828 16.76 6.07 3.21
C VAL A 828 15.44 5.76 3.96
N GLN A 829 14.27 5.99 3.35
CA GLN A 829 12.92 5.76 3.88
C GLN A 829 12.56 4.30 4.23
N LYS A 830 13.32 3.30 3.79
CA LYS A 830 12.86 1.91 3.91
C LYS A 830 13.14 1.35 5.31
N MET A 831 12.14 0.70 5.88
CA MET A 831 12.12 0.19 7.26
C MET A 831 12.90 -1.13 7.40
N THR A 832 14.19 -1.11 7.06
CA THR A 832 15.12 -2.19 7.40
C THR A 832 16.26 -1.60 8.23
N VAL A 833 16.72 -2.32 9.25
CA VAL A 833 17.76 -1.83 10.18
C VAL A 833 19.09 -1.49 9.47
N LEU A 834 19.32 -2.01 8.25
CA LEU A 834 20.39 -1.54 7.38
C LEU A 834 20.35 -0.05 7.00
N LEU A 835 19.18 0.60 7.05
CA LEU A 835 19.01 1.97 6.57
C LEU A 835 19.16 3.02 7.66
N GLN A 836 19.04 2.60 8.93
CA GLN A 836 19.64 3.35 10.03
C GLN A 836 21.14 3.50 9.78
N ALA A 837 21.80 2.42 9.35
CA ALA A 837 23.22 2.48 8.99
C ALA A 837 23.49 3.43 7.81
N ARG A 838 22.63 3.49 6.77
CA ARG A 838 22.81 4.48 5.68
C ARG A 838 22.58 5.92 6.11
N ALA A 839 21.54 6.20 6.88
CA ALA A 839 21.32 7.54 7.44
C ALA A 839 22.47 7.94 8.37
N ILE A 840 22.97 7.00 9.18
CA ILE A 840 24.15 7.19 10.03
C ILE A 840 25.42 7.40 9.19
N GLN A 841 25.64 6.62 8.13
CA GLN A 841 26.78 6.79 7.23
C GLN A 841 26.76 8.15 6.53
N LEU A 842 25.61 8.56 6.01
CA LEU A 842 25.42 9.89 5.43
C LEU A 842 25.71 10.99 6.46
N TYR A 843 25.13 10.86 7.65
CA TYR A 843 25.32 11.82 8.73
C TYR A 843 26.79 11.91 9.17
N ASN A 844 27.45 10.76 9.34
CA ASN A 844 28.87 10.67 9.68
C ASN A 844 29.77 11.21 8.56
N ALA A 845 29.33 11.11 7.29
CA ALA A 845 29.98 11.69 6.12
C ALA A 845 29.68 13.20 5.95
N GLY A 846 28.96 13.84 6.87
CA GLY A 846 28.63 15.27 6.86
C GLY A 846 27.33 15.64 6.13
N PHE A 847 26.61 14.66 5.59
CA PHE A 847 25.31 14.89 4.95
C PHE A 847 24.18 14.85 5.99
N THR A 848 23.92 15.97 6.66
CA THR A 848 22.93 16.06 7.75
C THR A 848 21.50 16.43 7.31
N THR A 849 21.33 16.97 6.10
CA THR A 849 20.03 17.45 5.60
C THR A 849 19.70 16.91 4.21
N VAL A 850 18.42 16.92 3.82
CA VAL A 850 18.01 16.57 2.45
C VAL A 850 18.68 17.50 1.42
N ALA A 851 18.88 18.76 1.78
CA ALA A 851 19.54 19.74 0.92
C ALA A 851 21.02 19.40 0.68
N SER A 852 21.76 18.90 1.68
CA SER A 852 23.16 18.52 1.48
C SER A 852 23.31 17.31 0.57
N VAL A 853 22.37 16.36 0.61
CA VAL A 853 22.31 15.24 -0.34
C VAL A 853 21.87 15.68 -1.74
N ALA A 854 20.94 16.64 -1.85
CA ALA A 854 20.50 17.15 -3.16
C ALA A 854 21.59 17.93 -3.91
N ARG A 855 22.51 18.57 -3.17
CA ARG A 855 23.65 19.35 -3.70
C ARG A 855 24.86 18.49 -4.08
N SER A 856 24.94 17.24 -3.63
CA SER A 856 26.11 16.41 -3.88
C SER A 856 26.07 15.76 -5.26
N ASP A 857 27.27 15.53 -5.81
CA ASP A 857 27.45 14.76 -7.03
C ASP A 857 27.50 13.26 -6.73
N VAL A 858 27.11 12.46 -7.72
CA VAL A 858 27.03 11.00 -7.62
C VAL A 858 28.37 10.39 -7.20
N LEU A 859 29.49 10.86 -7.76
CA LEU A 859 30.83 10.38 -7.45
C LEU A 859 31.25 10.72 -6.02
N THR A 860 30.97 11.95 -5.57
CA THR A 860 31.26 12.39 -4.20
C THR A 860 30.53 11.52 -3.19
N LEU A 861 29.23 11.28 -3.42
CA LEU A 861 28.43 10.46 -2.51
C LEU A 861 28.93 9.01 -2.43
N ILE A 862 29.39 8.42 -3.54
CA ILE A 862 29.99 7.08 -3.56
C ILE A 862 31.32 7.05 -2.80
N SER A 863 32.16 8.08 -2.97
CA SER A 863 33.46 8.14 -2.28
C SER A 863 33.34 8.35 -0.78
N SER A 864 32.27 9.02 -0.32
CA SER A 864 32.07 9.38 1.08
C SER A 864 31.24 8.35 1.87
N VAL A 865 30.55 7.42 1.20
CA VAL A 865 29.63 6.46 1.83
C VAL A 865 30.00 5.04 1.43
N ASP A 866 30.39 4.24 2.42
CA ASP A 866 30.79 2.85 2.21
C ASP A 866 29.71 2.00 1.53
N HIS A 867 30.12 1.17 0.57
CA HIS A 867 29.27 0.21 -0.14
C HIS A 867 28.07 0.82 -0.88
N LEU A 868 28.15 2.07 -1.30
CA LEU A 868 27.12 2.73 -2.10
C LEU A 868 27.32 2.46 -3.60
N SER A 869 26.32 1.86 -4.26
CA SER A 869 26.40 1.68 -5.72
C SER A 869 26.06 2.97 -6.48
N MET A 870 26.59 3.13 -7.69
CA MET A 870 26.33 4.31 -8.52
C MET A 870 24.83 4.54 -8.76
N LYS A 871 24.08 3.46 -8.98
CA LYS A 871 22.61 3.50 -9.11
C LYS A 871 21.92 3.96 -7.82
N GLN A 872 22.45 3.58 -6.65
CA GLN A 872 21.96 4.01 -5.34
C GLN A 872 22.18 5.50 -5.12
N ALA A 873 23.38 5.99 -5.37
CA ALA A 873 23.72 7.39 -5.24
C ALA A 873 22.84 8.29 -6.14
N ALA A 874 22.73 7.96 -7.43
CA ALA A 874 21.94 8.75 -8.38
C ALA A 874 20.45 8.87 -7.98
N GLN A 875 19.85 7.77 -7.52
CA GLN A 875 18.46 7.77 -7.07
C GLN A 875 18.25 8.52 -5.74
N MET A 876 19.24 8.52 -4.85
CA MET A 876 19.17 9.29 -3.61
C MET A 876 19.18 10.79 -3.89
N ILE A 877 20.08 11.24 -4.76
CA ILE A 877 20.17 12.65 -5.18
C ILE A 877 18.89 13.06 -5.91
N SER A 878 18.38 12.25 -6.85
CA SER A 878 17.14 12.58 -7.55
C SER A 878 15.93 12.68 -6.62
N SER A 879 15.83 11.77 -5.65
CA SER A 879 14.78 11.81 -4.64
C SER A 879 14.91 13.03 -3.72
N ALA A 880 16.13 13.36 -3.29
CA ALA A 880 16.37 14.54 -2.45
C ALA A 880 16.00 15.84 -3.18
N LYS A 881 16.36 15.97 -4.46
CA LYS A 881 15.96 17.10 -5.33
C LYS A 881 14.44 17.20 -5.47
N MET A 882 13.75 16.08 -5.66
CA MET A 882 12.28 16.06 -5.79
C MET A 882 11.60 16.55 -4.50
N ILE A 883 12.02 16.05 -3.34
CA ILE A 883 11.48 16.48 -2.03
C ILE A 883 11.73 17.97 -1.80
N LEU A 884 12.91 18.45 -2.16
CA LEU A 884 13.25 19.87 -2.03
C LEU A 884 12.33 20.73 -2.92
N ASN A 885 12.13 20.33 -4.18
CA ASN A 885 11.26 21.04 -5.11
C ASN A 885 9.80 21.08 -4.62
N GLU A 886 9.27 19.97 -4.07
CA GLU A 886 7.93 19.94 -3.47
C GLU A 886 7.80 20.91 -2.28
N LYS A 887 8.83 20.96 -1.42
CA LYS A 887 8.87 21.90 -0.28
C LYS A 887 8.93 23.35 -0.76
N VAL A 888 9.72 23.64 -1.80
CA VAL A 888 9.78 24.96 -2.42
C VAL A 888 8.43 25.36 -2.99
N GLU A 889 7.79 24.50 -3.78
CA GLU A 889 6.47 24.78 -4.37
C GLU A 889 5.41 25.02 -3.28
N ALA A 890 5.42 24.24 -2.20
CA ALA A 890 4.52 24.44 -1.06
C ALA A 890 4.77 25.77 -0.31
N LEU A 891 6.04 26.16 -0.14
CA LEU A 891 6.41 27.43 0.50
C LEU A 891 6.05 28.64 -0.38
N MET A 892 6.30 28.56 -1.69
CA MET A 892 5.89 29.58 -2.65
C MET A 892 4.37 29.78 -2.61
N GLU A 893 3.62 28.69 -2.53
CA GLU A 893 2.16 28.74 -2.45
C GLU A 893 1.64 29.32 -1.13
N GLN A 894 2.31 29.04 -0.01
CA GLN A 894 2.02 29.69 1.27
C GLN A 894 2.35 31.18 1.24
N ALA A 895 3.47 31.56 0.65
CA ALA A 895 3.85 32.97 0.46
C ALA A 895 2.82 33.71 -0.40
N GLU A 896 2.38 33.11 -1.52
CA GLU A 896 1.29 33.65 -2.36
C GLU A 896 -0.08 33.72 -1.65
N GLU A 897 -0.28 32.97 -0.56
CA GLU A 897 -1.48 33.04 0.29
C GLU A 897 -1.42 34.19 1.29
N VAL A 898 -0.25 34.39 1.91
CA VAL A 898 -0.01 35.49 2.84
C VAL A 898 0.04 36.83 2.10
N LEU A 899 0.64 36.88 0.92
CA LEU A 899 0.82 38.11 0.11
C LEU A 899 -0.45 38.56 -0.63
N GLY A 900 -1.55 37.82 -0.56
CA GLY A 900 -2.89 38.18 -1.03
C GLY A 900 -2.99 39.12 -2.24
N LYS A 901 -3.12 38.58 -3.47
CA LYS A 901 -3.54 39.29 -4.71
C LYS A 901 -3.11 40.78 -4.82
N GLN A 902 -1.84 41.09 -4.63
CA GLN A 902 -1.23 42.22 -5.33
C GLN A 902 -0.39 41.67 -6.47
N ASP A 903 -0.52 42.31 -7.62
CA ASP A 903 -0.05 41.86 -8.93
C ASP A 903 1.35 41.23 -8.88
N SER A 904 1.38 39.90 -8.98
CA SER A 904 2.59 39.09 -8.93
C SER A 904 3.26 39.01 -10.31
N SER A 905 3.31 40.10 -11.06
CA SER A 905 4.09 40.18 -12.30
C SER A 905 5.56 40.52 -12.03
N ASP A 906 5.90 41.09 -10.88
CA ASP A 906 7.20 41.77 -10.70
C ASP A 906 8.12 41.16 -9.66
N VAL A 907 7.80 40.00 -9.08
CA VAL A 907 8.74 39.33 -8.16
C VAL A 907 9.42 38.17 -8.88
N SER A 908 10.68 38.39 -9.27
CA SER A 908 11.48 37.37 -9.95
C SER A 908 11.78 36.21 -9.00
N VAL A 909 11.71 34.98 -9.53
CA VAL A 909 12.05 33.76 -8.79
C VAL A 909 13.49 33.83 -8.26
N ASP A 910 14.37 34.53 -8.98
CA ASP A 910 15.78 34.70 -8.59
C ASP A 910 15.96 35.63 -7.39
N GLU A 911 15.13 36.68 -7.21
CA GLU A 911 15.19 37.58 -6.05
C GLU A 911 14.64 36.94 -4.76
N ILE A 912 13.59 36.11 -4.85
CA ILE A 912 13.12 35.37 -3.67
C ILE A 912 14.15 34.30 -3.29
N VAL A 913 14.73 33.63 -4.29
CA VAL A 913 15.76 32.61 -4.08
C VAL A 913 17.06 33.23 -3.55
N SER A 914 17.46 34.43 -3.96
CA SER A 914 18.61 35.13 -3.38
C SER A 914 18.35 35.56 -1.93
N THR A 915 17.17 36.13 -1.65
CA THR A 915 16.81 36.59 -0.31
C THR A 915 16.68 35.42 0.68
N LEU A 916 16.14 34.27 0.23
CA LEU A 916 16.11 33.03 1.03
C LEU A 916 17.45 32.28 1.08
N ARG A 917 18.36 32.52 0.13
CA ARG A 917 19.73 32.01 0.17
C ARG A 917 20.57 32.75 1.22
N GLU A 918 20.31 34.04 1.42
CA GLU A 918 20.96 34.86 2.44
C GLU A 918 20.35 34.65 3.83
N SER A 919 19.02 34.52 3.95
CA SER A 919 18.35 34.39 5.26
C SER A 919 18.57 33.05 5.97
N ASN A 920 19.10 32.02 5.29
CA ASN A 920 19.42 30.73 5.89
C ASN A 920 20.83 30.68 6.52
N PHE A 921 21.58 31.79 6.51
CA PHE A 921 22.85 31.91 7.24
C PHE A 921 22.71 32.57 8.62
N GLU A 922 21.55 33.16 8.98
CA GLU A 922 21.41 33.91 10.25
C GLU A 922 20.37 33.38 11.26
N ASN A 923 19.63 32.31 10.96
CA ASN A 923 18.56 31.82 11.86
C ASN A 923 19.02 30.78 12.90
N ASP A 924 20.15 31.02 13.55
CA ASP A 924 20.57 30.31 14.77
C ASP A 924 20.44 31.17 16.05
N ASN A 925 19.87 32.38 15.97
CA ASN A 925 19.69 33.23 17.16
C ASN A 925 18.43 34.12 17.11
N TYR A 926 17.22 33.56 17.12
CA TYR A 926 16.07 34.30 17.66
C TYR A 926 15.10 33.38 18.39
N SER A 927 15.34 33.24 19.69
CA SER A 927 14.28 32.98 20.67
C SER A 927 13.58 34.30 20.99
N SER A 928 12.27 34.23 21.27
CA SER A 928 11.39 35.24 21.88
C SER A 928 10.67 36.26 20.98
N LYS A 929 9.32 36.26 21.10
CA LYS A 929 8.26 37.16 20.56
C LYS A 929 7.98 36.95 19.06
N GLN A 930 6.77 36.57 18.61
CA GLN A 930 5.39 36.94 18.99
C GLN A 930 4.45 35.74 18.91
#